data_AF-A0A2E5G120-F1
#
_entry.id   AF-A0A2E5G120-F1
#
_cell.length_a   1.000
_cell.length_b   1.000
_cell.length_c   1.000
_cell.angle_alpha   90.00
_cell.angle_beta   90.00
_cell.angle_gamma   90.00
#
_symmetry.space_group_name_H-M   'P 1'
#
loop_
_entity.id
_entity.type
_entity.pdbx_description
1 polymer ?
#
loop_
_entity_poly.entity_id
_entity_poly.type
_entity_poly.pdbx_seq_one_letter_code
_entity_poly.pdbx_strand_id
1 'polypeptide(L)'
;EFNEIYGLDVVCIPTNATVVRYDRDDLIYLSQKDKWDAILDEIKSNHDMGRPVLVGTTSVEKSERLSEMLTRKYSIAHEVLNAKQHEREAHIVEHAGELGAVMIATNMAGRGTDIRLAQVGRSSLVRHWQQRNLLPKKASVEASNEELAMLSYRHQAGQQLGLKGKELDALGDDEVRLRLLRRWCTEQTLLDSEKIEKASIAFCERALDNVPGFVRHRMEIYDRIEQMGGLHIVGTERHEARRIDNQLRGRSGRQGDQGSSRFFIALDDDLMQLFAKGWLMKALPKMGMKEGDAIEHRWITKSVERAQRKVEERNYEIRKNLLEYDEVMEHQRNAFYSIRQKVLDGEDIEQIIFGYISEAVEDACDQYLDVDYIPTQVAEWCRQNLDVSVDASKLRIGDLSDLKTQVRSEARAEARQALEVTLGEYMSDDIPQENWDLRNLSRWAMSRFSVDLKQSHLRQMNIDAVTEVLTEAADEQIEKKELSGVAKFLEPLYAANDLAEWAQQKFEINIKAESLAPQQGEKSADTKRRVVEIVLDEAISAYRRRQVTYPVDFVLDMAGQIAQQDRQVAAEQLARWANQRFELDWQAESILEQEFPVLRQQLIDESEQWHHNGRLDSVVDQAIAEQNGDPVELSKWVQNRFGQVASKEDLMGLDRDALRAILLNKGQAMLRTELTQLERFVLLQILDMAWKDHLYVMDQIKDSVSLRGYAEKDPRIEYKREGANQFLQMQKTVRDRVTELIFRARLTPNVESRSVYSQQEARHADVGDLLSDSATAAAGTQQQREDLEAAERAGAEQSTAPRSRRQRRAAAAEKLNDGKPVRAKSEFKRRKKRSR
;
A
#
# COMPACT_ATOMS: atom_id res chain seq x y z
N GLU A 1 -7.07 -17.71 -9.39
CA GLU A 1 -7.27 -16.64 -8.38
C GLU A 1 -7.26 -17.16 -6.95
N PHE A 2 -8.34 -17.71 -6.36
CA PHE A 2 -8.32 -18.12 -4.93
C PHE A 2 -7.18 -19.06 -4.55
N ASN A 3 -6.99 -20.14 -5.31
CA ASN A 3 -5.90 -21.09 -5.07
C ASN A 3 -4.53 -20.47 -5.39
N GLU A 4 -4.40 -19.75 -6.50
CA GLU A 4 -3.15 -19.12 -6.95
C GLU A 4 -2.63 -18.03 -6.00
N ILE A 5 -3.52 -17.21 -5.44
CA ILE A 5 -3.15 -16.05 -4.59
C ILE A 5 -3.14 -16.43 -3.11
N TYR A 6 -4.12 -17.21 -2.66
CA TYR A 6 -4.33 -17.47 -1.23
C TYR A 6 -4.12 -18.93 -0.81
N GLY A 7 -3.83 -19.84 -1.76
CA GLY A 7 -3.78 -21.28 -1.47
C GLY A 7 -5.14 -21.85 -1.06
N LEU A 8 -6.24 -21.17 -1.40
CA LEU A 8 -7.60 -21.55 -0.99
C LEU A 8 -8.33 -22.32 -2.09
N ASP A 9 -8.73 -23.54 -1.77
CA ASP A 9 -9.61 -24.35 -2.60
C ASP A 9 -11.07 -23.92 -2.48
N VAL A 10 -11.82 -24.02 -3.58
CA VAL A 10 -13.23 -23.66 -3.64
C VAL A 10 -14.07 -24.90 -3.82
N VAL A 11 -14.85 -25.25 -2.80
CA VAL A 11 -15.79 -26.38 -2.83
C VAL A 11 -17.22 -25.86 -3.00
N CYS A 12 -17.90 -26.31 -4.06
CA CYS A 12 -19.32 -26.02 -4.28
C CYS A 12 -20.17 -26.91 -3.38
N ILE A 13 -20.69 -26.36 -2.28
CA ILE A 13 -21.62 -27.06 -1.41
C ILE A 13 -22.99 -27.16 -2.10
N PRO A 14 -23.60 -28.36 -2.20
CA PRO A 14 -24.94 -28.52 -2.76
C PRO A 14 -25.97 -27.75 -1.93
N THR A 15 -27.00 -27.22 -2.60
CA THR A 15 -28.09 -26.51 -1.92
C THR A 15 -28.96 -27.49 -1.13
N ASN A 16 -29.51 -27.02 0.00
CA ASN A 16 -30.41 -27.82 0.85
C ASN A 16 -31.67 -28.31 0.10
N ALA A 17 -32.23 -27.45 -0.75
CA ALA A 17 -33.34 -27.76 -1.65
C ALA A 17 -32.93 -27.50 -3.11
N THR A 18 -33.61 -28.16 -4.05
CA THR A 18 -33.36 -27.97 -5.48
C THR A 18 -33.76 -26.56 -5.91
N VAL A 19 -32.86 -25.86 -6.60
CA VAL A 19 -33.13 -24.51 -7.12
C VAL A 19 -34.06 -24.63 -8.34
N VAL A 20 -35.28 -24.10 -8.23
CA VAL A 20 -36.28 -24.06 -9.31
C VAL A 20 -36.46 -22.66 -9.92
N ARG A 21 -35.58 -21.72 -9.56
CA ARG A 21 -35.59 -20.35 -10.10
C ARG A 21 -35.48 -20.37 -11.63
N TYR A 22 -36.35 -19.60 -12.28
CA TYR A 22 -36.32 -19.44 -13.73
C TYR A 22 -35.53 -18.19 -14.15
N ASP A 23 -34.27 -18.39 -14.55
CA ASP A 23 -33.41 -17.33 -15.09
C ASP A 23 -33.68 -17.15 -16.59
N ARG A 24 -34.38 -16.06 -16.93
CA ARG A 24 -34.79 -15.75 -18.31
C ARG A 24 -33.61 -15.23 -19.13
N ASP A 25 -33.71 -15.42 -20.45
CA ASP A 25 -32.81 -14.81 -21.42
C ASP A 25 -32.93 -13.26 -21.37
N ASP A 26 -31.89 -12.59 -21.84
CA ASP A 26 -31.81 -11.13 -21.80
C ASP A 26 -32.68 -10.50 -22.87
N LEU A 27 -33.39 -9.43 -22.51
CA LEU A 27 -34.11 -8.60 -23.48
C LEU A 27 -33.23 -7.45 -23.95
N ILE A 28 -33.03 -7.38 -25.26
CA ILE A 28 -32.10 -6.44 -25.87
C ILE A 28 -32.85 -5.44 -26.74
N TYR A 29 -32.60 -4.16 -26.48
CA TYR A 29 -33.24 -3.02 -27.14
C TYR A 29 -32.23 -2.19 -27.93
N LEU A 30 -32.71 -1.55 -29.00
CA LEU A 30 -31.90 -0.60 -29.76
C LEU A 30 -31.62 0.66 -28.92
N SER A 31 -32.65 1.20 -28.28
CA SER A 31 -32.58 2.45 -27.52
C SER A 31 -32.74 2.22 -26.02
N GLN A 32 -32.10 3.06 -25.21
CA GLN A 32 -32.35 3.07 -23.77
C GLN A 32 -33.80 3.42 -23.42
N LYS A 33 -34.47 4.24 -24.25
CA LYS A 33 -35.85 4.64 -24.01
C LYS A 33 -36.78 3.43 -24.00
N ASP A 34 -36.69 2.59 -25.03
CA ASP A 34 -37.51 1.38 -25.15
C ASP A 34 -37.19 0.39 -24.03
N LYS A 35 -35.90 0.26 -23.67
CA LYS A 35 -35.46 -0.53 -22.51
C LYS A 35 -36.16 -0.09 -21.22
N TRP A 36 -36.12 1.21 -20.91
CA TRP A 36 -36.70 1.76 -19.69
C TRP A 36 -38.23 1.60 -19.68
N ASP A 37 -38.90 1.83 -20.81
CA ASP A 37 -40.34 1.60 -20.92
C ASP A 37 -40.70 0.13 -20.67
N ALA A 38 -39.93 -0.82 -21.23
CA ALA A 38 -40.13 -2.25 -21.01
C ALA A 38 -39.85 -2.68 -19.56
N ILE A 39 -38.82 -2.12 -18.91
CA ILE A 39 -38.54 -2.35 -17.48
C ILE A 39 -39.74 -1.92 -16.63
N LEU A 40 -40.30 -0.73 -16.89
CA LEU A 40 -41.47 -0.23 -16.16
C LEU A 40 -42.69 -1.14 -16.35
N ASP A 41 -42.88 -1.64 -17.57
CA ASP A 41 -44.02 -2.51 -17.90
C ASP A 41 -43.88 -3.91 -17.26
N GLU A 42 -42.66 -4.47 -17.21
CA GLU A 42 -42.38 -5.72 -16.48
C GLU A 42 -42.60 -5.54 -14.96
N ILE A 43 -42.10 -4.44 -14.36
CA ILE A 43 -42.33 -4.15 -12.94
C ILE A 43 -43.83 -4.02 -12.66
N LYS A 44 -44.55 -3.25 -13.49
CA LYS A 44 -45.99 -3.05 -13.35
C LYS A 44 -46.76 -4.36 -13.44
N SER A 45 -46.49 -5.20 -14.43
CA SER A 45 -47.20 -6.46 -14.64
C SER A 45 -47.11 -7.37 -13.42
N ASN A 46 -45.91 -7.49 -12.85
CA ASN A 46 -45.66 -8.30 -11.65
C ASN A 46 -46.26 -7.65 -10.39
N HIS A 47 -46.06 -6.34 -10.20
CA HIS A 47 -46.63 -5.59 -9.08
C HIS A 47 -48.15 -5.63 -9.07
N ASP A 48 -48.82 -5.42 -10.21
CA ASP A 48 -50.29 -5.41 -10.32
C ASP A 48 -50.89 -6.74 -9.89
N MET A 49 -50.22 -7.85 -10.24
CA MET A 49 -50.62 -9.19 -9.79
C MET A 49 -50.37 -9.40 -8.29
N GLY A 50 -49.48 -8.63 -7.66
CA GLY A 50 -49.11 -8.76 -6.25
C GLY A 50 -47.78 -9.50 -6.02
N ARG A 51 -47.02 -9.81 -7.07
CA ARG A 51 -45.68 -10.38 -6.93
C ARG A 51 -44.68 -9.31 -6.50
N PRO A 52 -43.78 -9.58 -5.55
CA PRO A 52 -42.71 -8.65 -5.22
C PRO A 52 -41.65 -8.59 -6.32
N VAL A 53 -41.06 -7.41 -6.51
CA VAL A 53 -40.06 -7.13 -7.54
C VAL A 53 -38.84 -6.45 -6.91
N LEU A 54 -37.66 -7.02 -7.15
CA LEU A 54 -36.38 -6.39 -6.84
C LEU A 54 -35.71 -5.96 -8.14
N VAL A 55 -35.45 -4.66 -8.27
CA VAL A 55 -34.79 -4.06 -9.41
C VAL A 55 -33.36 -3.70 -9.05
N GLY A 56 -32.39 -4.28 -9.76
CA GLY A 56 -30.97 -3.95 -9.61
C GLY A 56 -30.51 -2.99 -10.68
N THR A 57 -29.91 -1.87 -10.26
CA THR A 57 -29.30 -0.85 -11.13
C THR A 57 -27.79 -0.78 -10.90
N THR A 58 -27.05 -0.14 -11.81
CA THR A 58 -25.59 0.01 -11.72
C THR A 58 -25.15 1.32 -11.05
N SER A 59 -26.04 2.31 -10.92
CA SER A 59 -25.72 3.61 -10.32
C SER A 59 -26.91 4.25 -9.60
N VAL A 60 -26.61 5.14 -8.65
CA VAL A 60 -27.63 5.87 -7.86
C VAL A 60 -28.53 6.70 -8.77
N GLU A 61 -27.94 7.37 -9.76
CA GLU A 61 -28.66 8.18 -10.76
C GLU A 61 -29.70 7.35 -11.53
N LYS A 62 -29.35 6.12 -11.93
CA LYS A 62 -30.28 5.20 -12.61
C LYS A 62 -31.40 4.74 -11.68
N SER A 63 -31.11 4.53 -10.39
CA SER A 63 -32.13 4.20 -9.38
C SER A 63 -33.13 5.34 -9.15
N GLU A 64 -32.63 6.57 -9.00
CA GLU A 64 -33.46 7.77 -8.81
C GLU A 64 -34.32 8.03 -10.06
N ARG A 65 -33.74 7.92 -11.25
CA ARG A 65 -34.47 8.03 -12.51
C ARG A 65 -35.59 6.99 -12.62
N LEU A 66 -35.32 5.73 -12.28
CA LEU A 66 -36.33 4.68 -12.30
C LEU A 66 -37.44 4.96 -11.28
N SER A 67 -37.07 5.43 -10.09
CA SER A 67 -38.00 5.82 -9.02
C SER A 67 -38.98 6.91 -9.48
N GLU A 68 -38.46 7.96 -10.11
CA GLU A 68 -39.28 9.03 -10.68
C GLU A 68 -40.22 8.51 -11.77
N MET A 69 -39.71 7.66 -12.67
CA MET A 69 -40.48 7.09 -13.77
C MET A 69 -41.62 6.18 -13.28
N LEU A 70 -41.37 5.35 -12.27
CA LEU A 70 -42.39 4.49 -11.65
C LEU A 70 -43.49 5.32 -10.98
N THR A 71 -43.10 6.35 -10.23
CA THR A 71 -44.05 7.26 -9.56
C THR A 71 -44.92 7.98 -10.59
N ARG A 72 -44.30 8.52 -11.65
CA ARG A 72 -44.97 9.36 -12.64
C ARG A 72 -45.87 8.57 -13.59
N LYS A 73 -45.45 7.39 -14.05
CA LYS A 73 -46.17 6.60 -15.06
C LYS A 73 -47.27 5.73 -14.45
N TYR A 74 -46.99 5.10 -13.30
CA TYR A 74 -47.85 4.05 -12.74
C TYR A 74 -48.24 4.24 -11.27
N SER A 75 -47.72 5.28 -10.61
CA SER A 75 -47.96 5.58 -9.19
C SER A 75 -47.77 4.35 -8.29
N ILE A 76 -46.68 3.61 -8.54
CA ILE A 76 -46.29 2.42 -7.77
C ILE A 76 -45.41 2.85 -6.59
N ALA A 77 -45.81 2.48 -5.38
CA ALA A 77 -44.99 2.67 -4.18
C ALA A 77 -43.77 1.75 -4.24
N HIS A 78 -42.60 2.28 -3.92
CA HIS A 78 -41.34 1.54 -3.97
C HIS A 78 -40.31 2.17 -3.02
N GLU A 79 -39.32 1.37 -2.63
CA GLU A 79 -38.21 1.79 -1.78
C GLU A 79 -36.88 1.75 -2.54
N VAL A 80 -36.01 2.75 -2.30
CA VAL A 80 -34.71 2.88 -2.99
C VAL A 80 -33.55 2.67 -2.00
N LEU A 81 -32.66 1.73 -2.32
CA LEU A 81 -31.47 1.40 -1.55
C LEU A 81 -30.21 1.91 -2.27
N ASN A 82 -29.48 2.82 -1.62
CA ASN A 82 -28.32 3.51 -2.19
C ASN A 82 -26.97 3.16 -1.52
N ALA A 83 -26.94 2.11 -0.69
CA ALA A 83 -25.75 1.63 0.04
C ALA A 83 -25.12 2.68 0.97
N LYS A 84 -25.93 3.57 1.55
CA LYS A 84 -25.48 4.64 2.47
C LYS A 84 -25.87 4.41 3.93
N GLN A 85 -26.95 3.65 4.21
CA GLN A 85 -27.51 3.49 5.56
C GLN A 85 -27.85 2.03 5.86
N HIS A 86 -26.86 1.22 6.26
CA HIS A 86 -27.01 -0.25 6.33
C HIS A 86 -28.14 -0.75 7.25
N GLU A 87 -28.34 -0.16 8.44
CA GLU A 87 -29.39 -0.61 9.38
C GLU A 87 -30.81 -0.36 8.84
N ARG A 88 -31.05 0.84 8.28
CA ARG A 88 -32.34 1.17 7.66
C ARG A 88 -32.59 0.33 6.41
N GLU A 89 -31.54 0.10 5.62
CA GLU A 89 -31.63 -0.75 4.43
C GLU A 89 -32.00 -2.20 4.79
N ALA A 90 -31.51 -2.74 5.90
CA ALA A 90 -31.88 -4.09 6.36
C ALA A 90 -33.39 -4.20 6.66
N HIS A 91 -33.96 -3.23 7.38
CA HIS A 91 -35.39 -3.18 7.69
C HIS A 91 -36.26 -3.05 6.41
N ILE A 92 -35.77 -2.35 5.40
CA ILE A 92 -36.45 -2.25 4.10
C ILE A 92 -36.39 -3.60 3.35
N VAL A 93 -35.26 -4.32 3.42
CA VAL A 93 -35.08 -5.64 2.78
C VAL A 93 -35.98 -6.72 3.41
N GLU A 94 -36.26 -6.64 4.71
CA GLU A 94 -37.18 -7.59 5.38
C GLU A 94 -38.60 -7.57 4.80
N HIS A 95 -39.10 -6.39 4.40
CA HIS A 95 -40.42 -6.23 3.79
C HIS A 95 -40.41 -6.38 2.25
N ALA A 96 -39.24 -6.64 1.64
CA ALA A 96 -39.10 -6.74 0.19
C ALA A 96 -39.85 -7.93 -0.42
N GLY A 97 -40.14 -8.95 0.40
CA GLY A 97 -40.84 -10.17 -0.01
C GLY A 97 -42.34 -10.14 0.27
N GLU A 98 -42.94 -8.98 0.53
CA GLU A 98 -44.37 -8.80 0.80
C GLU A 98 -45.22 -8.58 -0.48
N LEU A 99 -46.54 -8.60 -0.33
CA LEU A 99 -47.50 -8.49 -1.41
C LEU A 99 -47.29 -7.19 -2.22
N GLY A 100 -46.90 -7.34 -3.48
CA GLY A 100 -46.70 -6.22 -4.40
C GLY A 100 -45.54 -5.30 -4.03
N ALA A 101 -44.63 -5.69 -3.13
CA ALA A 101 -43.50 -4.85 -2.75
C ALA A 101 -42.56 -4.60 -3.96
N VAL A 102 -42.13 -3.35 -4.16
CA VAL A 102 -41.15 -2.99 -5.19
C VAL A 102 -39.94 -2.34 -4.54
N MET A 103 -38.77 -2.88 -4.83
CA MET A 103 -37.51 -2.42 -4.28
C MET A 103 -36.52 -2.12 -5.41
N ILE A 104 -35.84 -0.99 -5.32
CA ILE A 104 -34.77 -0.60 -6.25
C ILE A 104 -33.47 -0.62 -5.47
N ALA A 105 -32.53 -1.48 -5.86
CA ALA A 105 -31.22 -1.60 -5.24
C ALA A 105 -30.13 -1.13 -6.19
N THR A 106 -29.37 -0.13 -5.75
CA THR A 106 -28.16 0.31 -6.45
C THR A 106 -27.02 -0.69 -6.21
N ASN A 107 -26.45 -1.24 -7.28
CA ASN A 107 -25.45 -2.31 -7.27
C ASN A 107 -25.89 -3.49 -6.39
N MET A 108 -25.25 -3.64 -5.23
CA MET A 108 -25.50 -4.71 -4.26
C MET A 108 -25.99 -4.16 -2.91
N ALA A 109 -26.66 -3.02 -2.88
CA ALA A 109 -27.28 -2.48 -1.67
C ALA A 109 -28.20 -3.53 -0.99
N GLY A 110 -28.29 -3.49 0.35
CA GLY A 110 -28.99 -4.53 1.11
C GLY A 110 -28.35 -5.93 1.02
N ARG A 111 -27.03 -6.03 0.81
CA ARG A 111 -26.29 -7.30 0.87
C ARG A 111 -26.23 -7.79 2.33
N GLY A 112 -26.39 -9.10 2.53
CA GLY A 112 -26.29 -9.73 3.86
C GLY A 112 -27.64 -10.05 4.50
N THR A 113 -28.71 -9.35 4.11
CA THR A 113 -30.07 -9.62 4.57
C THR A 113 -30.83 -10.51 3.57
N ASP A 114 -31.57 -11.48 4.10
CA ASP A 114 -32.38 -12.40 3.30
C ASP A 114 -33.76 -11.82 2.99
N ILE A 115 -34.26 -12.05 1.78
CA ILE A 115 -35.62 -11.64 1.37
C ILE A 115 -36.52 -12.86 1.54
N ARG A 116 -37.34 -12.85 2.59
CA ARG A 116 -38.28 -13.94 2.88
C ARG A 116 -39.62 -13.67 2.22
N LEU A 117 -40.18 -14.67 1.53
CA LEU A 117 -41.50 -14.56 0.92
C LEU A 117 -42.61 -14.65 1.97
N ALA A 118 -43.47 -13.63 2.03
CA ALA A 118 -44.56 -13.55 3.01
C ALA A 118 -45.79 -14.43 2.64
N GLN A 119 -46.61 -14.72 3.64
CA GLN A 119 -47.97 -15.23 3.43
C GLN A 119 -48.88 -14.10 2.95
N VAL A 120 -49.87 -14.45 2.13
CA VAL A 120 -50.82 -13.48 1.55
C VAL A 120 -52.18 -13.68 2.17
N GLY A 121 -52.67 -12.65 2.87
CA GLY A 121 -54.05 -12.65 3.34
C GLY A 121 -55.04 -12.43 2.18
N ARG A 122 -56.09 -13.24 2.10
CA ARG A 122 -57.17 -13.12 1.10
C ARG A 122 -57.68 -11.68 0.93
N SER A 123 -57.98 -11.02 2.04
CA SER A 123 -58.52 -9.66 2.04
C SER A 123 -57.52 -8.64 1.48
N SER A 124 -56.24 -8.81 1.80
CA SER A 124 -55.15 -7.96 1.28
C SER A 124 -54.98 -8.15 -0.22
N LEU A 125 -55.01 -9.39 -0.73
CA LEU A 125 -54.90 -9.68 -2.16
C LEU A 125 -56.06 -9.11 -2.97
N VAL A 126 -57.29 -9.32 -2.51
CA VAL A 126 -58.49 -8.78 -3.20
C VAL A 126 -58.46 -7.26 -3.24
N ARG A 127 -58.11 -6.61 -2.12
CA ARG A 127 -57.95 -5.14 -2.09
C ARG A 127 -56.85 -4.66 -3.01
N HIS A 128 -55.71 -5.35 -3.04
CA HIS A 128 -54.60 -5.04 -3.95
C HIS A 128 -55.09 -5.08 -5.41
N TRP A 129 -55.73 -6.16 -5.83
CA TRP A 129 -56.29 -6.27 -7.18
C TRP A 129 -57.38 -5.26 -7.50
N GLN A 130 -58.20 -4.85 -6.53
CA GLN A 130 -59.17 -3.76 -6.71
C GLN A 130 -58.47 -2.41 -6.92
N GLN A 131 -57.43 -2.12 -6.14
CA GLN A 131 -56.63 -0.89 -6.28
C GLN A 131 -55.90 -0.85 -7.63
N ARG A 132 -55.39 -2.00 -8.09
CA ARG A 132 -54.69 -2.16 -9.36
C ARG A 132 -55.63 -2.40 -10.55
N ASN A 133 -56.94 -2.28 -10.34
CA ASN A 133 -57.99 -2.38 -11.35
C ASN A 133 -58.04 -3.74 -12.10
N LEU A 134 -57.55 -4.81 -11.49
CA LEU A 134 -57.71 -6.19 -11.95
C LEU A 134 -59.03 -6.81 -11.49
N LEU A 135 -59.60 -6.31 -10.39
CA LEU A 135 -60.94 -6.63 -9.91
C LEU A 135 -61.83 -5.38 -9.89
N PRO A 136 -63.15 -5.52 -10.11
CA PRO A 136 -64.07 -4.42 -9.95
C PRO A 136 -64.14 -4.01 -8.47
N LYS A 137 -64.24 -2.71 -8.19
CA LYS A 137 -64.30 -2.16 -6.81
C LYS A 137 -65.46 -2.69 -5.97
N LYS A 138 -66.48 -3.26 -6.61
CA LYS A 138 -67.67 -3.83 -5.96
C LYS A 138 -67.53 -5.32 -5.60
N ALA A 139 -66.44 -5.99 -5.99
CA ALA A 139 -66.24 -7.41 -5.67
C ALA A 139 -66.17 -7.62 -4.15
N SER A 140 -66.95 -8.56 -3.62
CA SER A 140 -66.93 -8.90 -2.20
C SER A 140 -65.72 -9.79 -1.88
N VAL A 141 -65.08 -9.57 -0.73
CA VAL A 141 -63.99 -10.43 -0.23
C VAL A 141 -64.50 -11.84 0.14
N GLU A 142 -65.79 -11.95 0.44
CA GLU A 142 -66.47 -13.19 0.87
C GLU A 142 -66.92 -14.06 -0.31
N ALA A 143 -66.86 -13.55 -1.54
CA ALA A 143 -67.20 -14.32 -2.74
C ALA A 143 -66.27 -15.54 -2.90
N SER A 144 -66.73 -16.58 -3.59
CA SER A 144 -65.93 -17.79 -3.80
C SER A 144 -64.69 -17.51 -4.69
N ASN A 145 -63.68 -18.39 -4.64
CA ASN A 145 -62.47 -18.23 -5.46
C ASN A 145 -62.80 -18.20 -6.96
N GLU A 146 -63.72 -19.06 -7.39
CA GLU A 146 -64.17 -19.15 -8.77
C GLU A 146 -64.94 -17.87 -9.17
N GLU A 147 -65.83 -17.38 -8.32
CA GLU A 147 -66.55 -16.12 -8.57
C GLU A 147 -65.61 -14.92 -8.71
N LEU A 148 -64.59 -14.81 -7.85
CA LEU A 148 -63.60 -13.73 -7.92
C LEU A 148 -62.74 -13.82 -9.20
N ALA A 149 -62.31 -15.03 -9.57
CA ALA A 149 -61.59 -15.25 -10.82
C ALA A 149 -62.44 -14.82 -12.03
N MET A 150 -63.71 -15.24 -12.08
CA MET A 150 -64.62 -14.90 -13.17
C MET A 150 -64.94 -13.40 -13.25
N LEU A 151 -65.19 -12.75 -12.11
CA LEU A 151 -65.35 -11.29 -12.04
C LEU A 151 -64.11 -10.56 -12.56
N SER A 152 -62.92 -11.09 -12.27
CA SER A 152 -61.67 -10.53 -12.78
C SER A 152 -61.55 -10.68 -14.29
N TYR A 153 -61.76 -11.87 -14.84
CA TYR A 153 -61.71 -12.09 -16.30
C TYR A 153 -62.72 -11.20 -17.04
N ARG A 154 -63.96 -11.07 -16.54
CA ARG A 154 -64.97 -10.18 -17.13
C ARG A 154 -64.53 -8.71 -17.10
N HIS A 155 -64.06 -8.23 -15.95
CA HIS A 155 -63.61 -6.84 -15.79
C HIS A 155 -62.44 -6.51 -16.73
N GLN A 156 -61.49 -7.43 -16.85
CA GLN A 156 -60.32 -7.28 -17.72
C GLN A 156 -60.68 -7.40 -19.21
N ALA A 157 -61.60 -8.28 -19.58
CA ALA A 157 -62.11 -8.40 -20.94
C ALA A 157 -62.79 -7.11 -21.40
N GLY A 158 -63.62 -6.48 -20.56
CA GLY A 158 -64.24 -5.19 -20.89
C GLY A 158 -63.21 -4.08 -21.16
N GLN A 159 -62.08 -4.09 -20.45
CA GLN A 159 -61.01 -3.10 -20.63
C GLN A 159 -60.13 -3.39 -21.85
N GLN A 160 -59.70 -4.63 -22.05
CA GLN A 160 -58.69 -4.99 -23.05
C GLN A 160 -59.27 -5.34 -24.41
N LEU A 161 -60.49 -5.89 -24.44
CA LEU A 161 -61.19 -6.22 -25.69
C LEU A 161 -62.12 -5.10 -26.16
N GLY A 162 -62.28 -4.03 -25.36
CA GLY A 162 -63.14 -2.89 -25.69
C GLY A 162 -64.65 -3.21 -25.73
N LEU A 163 -65.06 -4.33 -25.14
CA LEU A 163 -66.46 -4.78 -25.11
C LEU A 163 -67.28 -3.91 -24.16
N LYS A 164 -68.43 -3.39 -24.63
CA LYS A 164 -69.32 -2.55 -23.81
C LYS A 164 -70.19 -3.41 -22.90
N GLY A 165 -70.65 -2.86 -21.75
CA GLY A 165 -71.37 -3.62 -20.71
C GLY A 165 -72.49 -4.54 -21.21
N LYS A 166 -73.35 -4.07 -22.13
CA LYS A 166 -74.42 -4.90 -22.72
C LYS A 166 -73.93 -6.06 -23.59
N GLU A 167 -72.79 -5.91 -24.26
CA GLU A 167 -72.17 -6.96 -25.08
C GLU A 167 -71.44 -7.98 -24.20
N LEU A 168 -70.84 -7.52 -23.10
CA LEU A 168 -70.17 -8.37 -22.12
C LEU A 168 -71.18 -9.23 -21.33
N ASP A 169 -72.31 -8.64 -20.93
CA ASP A 169 -73.38 -9.33 -20.18
C ASP A 169 -74.10 -10.40 -21.02
N ALA A 170 -74.05 -10.28 -22.35
CA ALA A 170 -74.64 -11.25 -23.28
C ALA A 170 -73.76 -12.48 -23.54
N LEU A 171 -72.48 -12.44 -23.14
CA LEU A 171 -71.54 -13.54 -23.30
C LEU A 171 -71.51 -14.42 -22.04
N GLY A 172 -71.39 -15.73 -22.25
CA GLY A 172 -71.15 -16.69 -21.17
C GLY A 172 -69.73 -16.53 -20.59
N ASP A 173 -69.57 -16.96 -19.35
CA ASP A 173 -68.31 -16.86 -18.59
C ASP A 173 -67.10 -17.49 -19.30
N ASP A 174 -67.27 -18.70 -19.81
CA ASP A 174 -66.23 -19.43 -20.55
C ASP A 174 -65.88 -18.75 -21.88
N GLU A 175 -66.85 -18.11 -22.53
CA GLU A 175 -66.64 -17.40 -23.79
C GLU A 175 -65.84 -16.11 -23.57
N VAL A 176 -66.14 -15.37 -22.49
CA VAL A 176 -65.37 -14.19 -22.09
C VAL A 176 -63.93 -14.58 -21.73
N ARG A 177 -63.78 -15.63 -20.92
CA ARG A 177 -62.46 -16.18 -20.54
C ARG A 177 -61.67 -16.62 -21.76
N LEU A 178 -62.29 -17.35 -22.69
CA LEU A 178 -61.63 -17.84 -23.91
C LEU A 178 -61.14 -16.69 -24.80
N ARG A 179 -61.97 -15.66 -25.04
CA ARG A 179 -61.56 -14.50 -25.86
C ARG A 179 -60.38 -13.75 -25.24
N LEU A 180 -60.39 -13.58 -23.93
CA LEU A 180 -59.30 -12.93 -23.20
C LEU A 180 -58.02 -13.78 -23.21
N LEU A 181 -58.12 -15.09 -23.01
CA LEU A 181 -56.99 -16.03 -23.10
C LEU A 181 -56.39 -16.06 -24.51
N ARG A 182 -57.22 -16.06 -25.56
CA ARG A 182 -56.75 -15.98 -26.95
C ARG A 182 -56.02 -14.67 -27.21
N ARG A 183 -56.56 -13.54 -26.72
CA ARG A 183 -55.89 -12.24 -26.82
C ARG A 183 -54.51 -12.27 -26.17
N TRP A 184 -54.40 -12.82 -24.95
CA TRP A 184 -53.10 -12.97 -24.30
C TRP A 184 -52.18 -13.95 -25.02
N CYS A 185 -52.69 -15.06 -25.58
CA CYS A 185 -51.87 -15.93 -26.42
C CYS A 185 -51.30 -15.17 -27.62
N THR A 186 -52.09 -14.31 -28.27
CA THR A 186 -51.63 -13.50 -29.40
C THR A 186 -50.56 -12.49 -28.98
N GLU A 187 -50.65 -11.95 -27.77
CA GLU A 187 -49.70 -10.95 -27.26
C GLU A 187 -48.43 -11.57 -26.66
N GLN A 188 -48.55 -12.75 -26.04
CA GLN A 188 -47.51 -13.34 -25.19
C GLN A 188 -46.83 -14.57 -25.79
N THR A 189 -47.37 -15.13 -26.89
CA THR A 189 -46.80 -16.32 -27.54
C THR A 189 -46.51 -16.04 -29.03
N LEU A 190 -45.54 -16.76 -29.59
CA LEU A 190 -45.21 -16.74 -31.03
C LEU A 190 -46.11 -17.70 -31.85
N LEU A 191 -47.30 -18.04 -31.35
CA LEU A 191 -48.20 -18.96 -32.03
C LEU A 191 -48.92 -18.28 -33.20
N ASP A 192 -49.15 -19.03 -34.27
CA ASP A 192 -49.87 -18.53 -35.45
C ASP A 192 -51.28 -18.07 -35.10
N SER A 193 -51.70 -16.90 -35.61
CA SER A 193 -53.02 -16.32 -35.33
C SER A 193 -54.18 -17.26 -35.66
N GLU A 194 -54.08 -18.06 -36.73
CA GLU A 194 -55.10 -19.04 -37.11
C GLU A 194 -55.23 -20.21 -36.10
N LYS A 195 -54.12 -20.60 -35.45
CA LYS A 195 -54.13 -21.64 -34.41
C LYS A 195 -54.75 -21.09 -33.12
N ILE A 196 -54.45 -19.83 -32.78
CA ILE A 196 -55.01 -19.16 -31.60
C ILE A 196 -56.51 -18.97 -31.76
N GLU A 197 -57.00 -18.60 -32.95
CA GLU A 197 -58.43 -18.38 -33.19
C GLU A 197 -59.27 -19.66 -33.04
N LYS A 198 -58.67 -20.84 -33.27
CA LYS A 198 -59.31 -22.15 -33.07
C LYS A 198 -58.99 -22.80 -31.72
N ALA A 199 -58.17 -22.17 -30.88
CA ALA A 199 -57.71 -22.74 -29.62
C ALA A 199 -58.85 -22.88 -28.61
N SER A 200 -58.84 -23.96 -27.82
CA SER A 200 -59.69 -24.13 -26.64
C SER A 200 -59.08 -23.46 -25.40
N ILE A 201 -59.87 -23.28 -24.33
CA ILE A 201 -59.40 -22.74 -23.03
C ILE A 201 -58.16 -23.52 -22.56
N ALA A 202 -58.25 -24.85 -22.50
CA ALA A 202 -57.15 -25.71 -22.06
C ALA A 202 -55.91 -25.68 -22.97
N PHE A 203 -56.05 -25.31 -24.25
CA PHE A 203 -54.89 -25.07 -25.12
C PHE A 203 -54.25 -23.73 -24.80
N CYS A 204 -55.04 -22.66 -24.69
CA CYS A 204 -54.53 -21.33 -24.35
C CYS A 204 -53.88 -21.31 -22.96
N GLU A 205 -54.47 -21.97 -21.97
CA GLU A 205 -53.88 -22.09 -20.64
C GLU A 205 -52.54 -22.81 -20.67
N ARG A 206 -52.45 -23.97 -21.35
CA ARG A 206 -51.17 -24.66 -21.51
C ARG A 206 -50.15 -23.84 -22.29
N ALA A 207 -50.57 -23.08 -23.29
CA ALA A 207 -49.67 -22.20 -24.04
C ALA A 207 -49.12 -21.08 -23.14
N LEU A 208 -49.98 -20.47 -22.33
CA LEU A 208 -49.62 -19.38 -21.40
C LEU A 208 -48.89 -19.90 -20.15
N ASP A 209 -49.11 -21.15 -19.72
CA ASP A 209 -48.32 -21.80 -18.66
C ASP A 209 -46.86 -21.94 -19.07
N ASN A 210 -46.62 -22.15 -20.37
CA ASN A 210 -45.29 -22.19 -20.95
C ASN A 210 -44.72 -20.79 -21.19
N VAL A 211 -45.50 -19.71 -21.01
CA VAL A 211 -45.00 -18.33 -21.00
C VAL A 211 -44.47 -18.04 -19.60
N PRO A 212 -43.14 -17.97 -19.43
CA PRO A 212 -42.59 -17.94 -18.09
C PRO A 212 -43.01 -16.69 -17.33
N GLY A 213 -43.64 -16.85 -16.16
CA GLY A 213 -44.08 -15.80 -15.26
C GLY A 213 -45.14 -14.83 -15.81
N PHE A 214 -45.81 -15.20 -16.90
CA PHE A 214 -47.15 -14.69 -17.17
C PHE A 214 -48.11 -15.49 -16.30
N VAL A 215 -48.52 -14.92 -15.17
CA VAL A 215 -49.41 -15.61 -14.20
C VAL A 215 -50.86 -15.11 -14.27
N ARG A 216 -51.10 -14.09 -15.11
CA ARG A 216 -52.39 -13.41 -15.26
C ARG A 216 -53.46 -14.31 -15.86
N HIS A 217 -53.09 -15.37 -16.57
CA HIS A 217 -54.06 -16.33 -17.13
C HIS A 217 -54.57 -17.34 -16.10
N ARG A 218 -53.89 -17.50 -14.96
CA ARG A 218 -54.33 -18.29 -13.81
C ARG A 218 -54.61 -17.39 -12.62
N MET A 219 -55.67 -16.57 -12.71
CA MET A 219 -56.08 -15.79 -11.55
C MET A 219 -56.84 -16.68 -10.58
N GLU A 220 -56.20 -16.95 -9.44
CA GLU A 220 -56.77 -17.64 -8.30
C GLU A 220 -56.37 -16.92 -7.02
N ILE A 221 -57.09 -17.16 -5.92
CA ILE A 221 -56.68 -16.61 -4.63
C ILE A 221 -55.50 -17.45 -4.13
N TYR A 222 -54.34 -16.79 -4.02
CA TYR A 222 -53.11 -17.38 -3.53
C TYR A 222 -52.93 -17.10 -2.03
N ASP A 223 -52.43 -18.08 -1.29
CA ASP A 223 -52.16 -17.96 0.15
C ASP A 223 -50.70 -17.62 0.44
N ARG A 224 -49.80 -17.80 -0.54
CA ARG A 224 -48.37 -17.49 -0.43
C ARG A 224 -47.83 -16.86 -1.71
N ILE A 225 -46.88 -15.94 -1.56
CA ILE A 225 -46.22 -15.27 -2.68
C ILE A 225 -45.46 -16.25 -3.58
N GLU A 226 -44.92 -17.33 -3.00
CA GLU A 226 -44.27 -18.41 -3.73
C GLU A 226 -45.17 -19.00 -4.84
N GLN A 227 -46.46 -19.22 -4.56
CA GLN A 227 -47.44 -19.77 -5.52
C GLN A 227 -47.73 -18.80 -6.67
N MET A 228 -47.56 -17.50 -6.43
CA MET A 228 -47.68 -16.45 -7.44
C MET A 228 -46.44 -16.37 -8.34
N GLY A 229 -45.47 -17.28 -8.19
CA GLY A 229 -44.19 -17.29 -8.90
C GLY A 229 -43.03 -16.65 -8.12
N GLY A 230 -43.23 -16.32 -6.84
CA GLY A 230 -42.21 -15.79 -5.95
C GLY A 230 -41.59 -14.45 -6.37
N LEU A 231 -40.40 -14.15 -5.83
CA LEU A 231 -39.68 -12.90 -6.06
C LEU A 231 -39.20 -12.79 -7.52
N HIS A 232 -39.53 -11.68 -8.17
CA HIS A 232 -39.03 -11.36 -9.50
C HIS A 232 -37.83 -10.40 -9.45
N ILE A 233 -36.73 -10.78 -10.09
CA ILE A 233 -35.52 -9.96 -10.20
C ILE A 233 -35.47 -9.30 -11.57
N VAL A 234 -35.30 -7.98 -11.57
CA VAL A 234 -35.12 -7.17 -12.79
C VAL A 234 -33.73 -6.55 -12.75
N GLY A 235 -32.83 -6.99 -13.62
CA GLY A 235 -31.57 -6.30 -13.87
C GLY A 235 -31.76 -5.23 -14.93
N THR A 236 -31.56 -3.96 -14.62
CA THR A 236 -31.74 -2.88 -15.61
C THR A 236 -30.63 -2.82 -16.64
N GLU A 237 -29.47 -3.43 -16.30
CA GLU A 237 -28.25 -3.54 -17.08
C GLU A 237 -27.42 -4.74 -16.58
N ARG A 238 -26.38 -5.09 -17.33
CA ARG A 238 -25.35 -6.05 -16.91
C ARG A 238 -24.20 -5.32 -16.22
N HIS A 239 -23.70 -5.88 -15.13
CA HIS A 239 -22.48 -5.38 -14.49
C HIS A 239 -21.24 -5.79 -15.29
N GLU A 240 -20.10 -5.16 -15.01
CA GLU A 240 -18.81 -5.55 -15.57
C GLU A 240 -18.41 -6.99 -15.21
N ALA A 241 -18.78 -7.43 -14.01
CA ALA A 241 -18.51 -8.77 -13.50
C ALA A 241 -19.78 -9.61 -13.40
N ARG A 242 -19.76 -10.79 -14.01
CA ARG A 242 -20.86 -11.77 -14.00
C ARG A 242 -21.17 -12.25 -12.58
N ARG A 243 -20.17 -12.25 -11.69
CA ARG A 243 -20.36 -12.54 -10.27
C ARG A 243 -21.44 -11.66 -9.64
N ILE A 244 -21.47 -10.36 -9.96
CA ILE A 244 -22.42 -9.41 -9.37
C ILE A 244 -23.84 -9.67 -9.89
N ASP A 245 -23.97 -9.93 -11.19
CA ASP A 245 -25.25 -10.32 -11.80
C ASP A 245 -25.82 -11.59 -11.16
N ASN A 246 -24.97 -12.60 -10.95
CA ASN A 246 -25.38 -13.85 -10.30
C ASN A 246 -25.76 -13.64 -8.83
N GLN A 247 -25.11 -12.70 -8.14
CA GLN A 247 -25.51 -12.32 -6.77
C GLN A 247 -26.89 -11.67 -6.75
N LEU A 248 -27.20 -10.81 -7.72
CA LEU A 248 -28.53 -10.21 -7.87
C LEU A 248 -29.59 -11.28 -8.16
N ARG A 249 -29.32 -12.21 -9.10
CA ARG A 249 -30.20 -13.37 -9.39
C ARG A 249 -30.43 -14.24 -8.16
N GLY A 250 -29.35 -14.49 -7.40
CA GLY A 250 -29.35 -15.30 -6.17
C GLY A 250 -30.15 -14.71 -5.00
N ARG A 251 -30.71 -13.50 -5.15
CA ARG A 251 -31.70 -12.97 -4.19
C ARG A 251 -33.07 -13.60 -4.34
N SER A 252 -33.36 -14.26 -5.47
CA SER A 252 -34.59 -15.02 -5.71
C SER A 252 -34.33 -16.54 -5.72
N GLY A 253 -35.38 -17.32 -5.45
CA GLY A 253 -35.37 -18.79 -5.46
C GLY A 253 -34.54 -19.43 -4.33
N ARG A 254 -34.55 -18.81 -3.14
CA ARG A 254 -33.86 -19.35 -1.96
C ARG A 254 -34.64 -20.51 -1.38
N GLN A 255 -33.95 -21.50 -0.80
CA GLN A 255 -34.56 -22.71 -0.22
C GLN A 255 -35.52 -23.46 -1.16
N GLY A 256 -35.32 -23.35 -2.48
CA GLY A 256 -36.18 -24.01 -3.47
C GLY A 256 -37.48 -23.26 -3.78
N ASP A 257 -37.64 -22.04 -3.28
CA ASP A 257 -38.77 -21.18 -3.63
C ASP A 257 -38.86 -20.96 -5.15
N GLN A 258 -40.09 -20.79 -5.65
CA GLN A 258 -40.29 -20.27 -6.99
C GLN A 258 -39.74 -18.84 -7.10
N GLY A 259 -39.28 -18.49 -8.30
CA GLY A 259 -38.70 -17.19 -8.55
C GLY A 259 -38.29 -17.04 -10.00
N SER A 260 -38.11 -15.80 -10.44
CA SER A 260 -37.60 -15.53 -11.78
C SER A 260 -36.65 -14.36 -11.82
N SER A 261 -35.72 -14.36 -12.77
CA SER A 261 -34.84 -13.23 -13.04
C SER A 261 -34.83 -12.89 -14.52
N ARG A 262 -34.73 -11.60 -14.85
CA ARG A 262 -34.57 -11.12 -16.23
C ARG A 262 -33.69 -9.88 -16.26
N PHE A 263 -32.82 -9.79 -17.26
CA PHE A 263 -32.00 -8.61 -17.48
C PHE A 263 -32.44 -7.91 -18.76
N PHE A 264 -32.37 -6.58 -18.72
CA PHE A 264 -32.69 -5.68 -19.80
C PHE A 264 -31.40 -4.98 -20.22
N ILE A 265 -31.13 -4.94 -21.52
CA ILE A 265 -29.89 -4.39 -22.06
C ILE A 265 -30.25 -3.50 -23.25
N ALA A 266 -29.63 -2.33 -23.34
CA ALA A 266 -29.67 -1.51 -24.54
C ALA A 266 -28.28 -1.48 -25.20
N LEU A 267 -28.24 -1.29 -26.52
CA LEU A 267 -26.98 -1.17 -27.25
C LEU A 267 -26.13 0.02 -26.80
N ASP A 268 -26.79 1.07 -26.30
CA ASP A 268 -26.14 2.28 -25.78
C ASP A 268 -25.75 2.16 -24.29
N ASP A 269 -25.92 1.01 -23.64
CA ASP A 269 -25.48 0.81 -22.25
C ASP A 269 -23.95 0.78 -22.13
N ASP A 270 -23.43 1.17 -20.97
CA ASP A 270 -21.98 1.35 -20.73
C ASP A 270 -21.15 0.11 -21.10
N LEU A 271 -21.60 -1.08 -20.69
CA LEU A 271 -20.97 -2.35 -21.04
C LEU A 271 -21.01 -2.60 -22.56
N MET A 272 -22.12 -2.29 -23.23
CA MET A 272 -22.25 -2.48 -24.66
C MET A 272 -21.39 -1.48 -25.44
N GLN A 273 -21.25 -0.24 -24.99
CA GLN A 273 -20.37 0.75 -25.63
C GLN A 273 -18.89 0.33 -25.63
N LEU A 274 -18.44 -0.44 -24.63
CA LEU A 274 -17.08 -0.97 -24.55
C LEU A 274 -16.79 -2.04 -25.63
N PHE A 275 -17.81 -2.78 -26.11
CA PHE A 275 -17.61 -3.97 -26.97
C PHE A 275 -18.39 -3.96 -28.29
N ALA A 276 -19.46 -3.20 -28.41
CA ALA A 276 -20.36 -3.17 -29.58
C ALA A 276 -19.89 -2.24 -30.71
N LYS A 277 -18.64 -1.76 -30.65
CA LYS A 277 -18.05 -0.91 -31.70
C LYS A 277 -17.78 -1.73 -32.97
N GLY A 278 -18.80 -1.92 -33.79
CA GLY A 278 -18.62 -2.15 -35.22
C GLY A 278 -19.65 -3.07 -35.89
N TRP A 279 -19.74 -4.33 -35.46
CA TRP A 279 -20.50 -5.34 -36.21
C TRP A 279 -21.95 -5.50 -35.71
N LEU A 280 -22.17 -5.50 -34.39
CA LEU A 280 -23.50 -5.68 -33.80
C LEU A 280 -24.43 -4.50 -34.12
N MET A 281 -23.92 -3.26 -33.99
CA MET A 281 -24.63 -2.02 -34.36
C MET A 281 -24.97 -1.93 -35.85
N LYS A 282 -24.23 -2.63 -36.73
CA LYS A 282 -24.47 -2.65 -38.18
C LYS A 282 -25.37 -3.81 -38.62
N ALA A 283 -25.36 -4.92 -37.89
CA ALA A 283 -26.13 -6.12 -38.21
C ALA A 283 -27.58 -6.02 -37.75
N LEU A 284 -27.83 -5.45 -36.57
CA LEU A 284 -29.16 -5.41 -35.95
C LEU A 284 -30.17 -4.54 -36.73
N PRO A 285 -29.82 -3.32 -37.21
CA PRO A 285 -30.72 -2.56 -38.09
C PRO A 285 -30.95 -3.24 -39.45
N LYS A 286 -29.93 -3.96 -39.98
CA LYS A 286 -30.04 -4.72 -41.24
C LYS A 286 -30.92 -5.98 -41.12
N MET A 287 -31.14 -6.48 -39.91
CA MET A 287 -32.09 -7.56 -39.61
C MET A 287 -33.55 -7.08 -39.54
N GLY A 288 -33.82 -5.79 -39.75
CA GLY A 288 -35.18 -5.25 -39.81
C GLY A 288 -35.80 -4.89 -38.45
N MET A 289 -34.99 -4.81 -37.39
CA MET A 289 -35.42 -4.43 -36.05
C MET A 289 -35.86 -2.95 -36.01
N LYS A 290 -37.06 -2.67 -35.51
CA LYS A 290 -37.60 -1.31 -35.38
C LYS A 290 -37.45 -0.80 -33.94
N GLU A 291 -37.61 0.51 -33.76
CA GLU A 291 -37.75 1.10 -32.41
C GLU A 291 -38.96 0.48 -31.70
N GLY A 292 -38.78 0.03 -30.46
CA GLY A 292 -39.77 -0.71 -29.68
C GLY A 292 -39.71 -2.25 -29.79
N ASP A 293 -38.99 -2.83 -30.76
CA ASP A 293 -38.81 -4.27 -30.83
C ASP A 293 -37.77 -4.74 -29.78
N ALA A 294 -38.04 -5.88 -29.12
CA ALA A 294 -37.08 -6.53 -28.24
C ALA A 294 -36.54 -7.80 -28.91
N ILE A 295 -35.24 -8.06 -28.80
CA ILE A 295 -34.68 -9.37 -29.19
C ILE A 295 -34.42 -10.20 -27.95
N GLU A 296 -35.06 -11.37 -27.90
CA GLU A 296 -34.79 -12.43 -26.93
C GLU A 296 -34.14 -13.58 -27.71
N HIS A 297 -32.80 -13.70 -27.64
CA HIS A 297 -32.11 -14.81 -28.30
C HIS A 297 -30.84 -15.23 -27.57
N ARG A 298 -30.72 -16.53 -27.30
CA ARG A 298 -29.62 -17.15 -26.55
C ARG A 298 -28.20 -16.84 -27.07
N TRP A 299 -28.04 -16.61 -28.38
CA TRP A 299 -26.74 -16.24 -28.95
C TRP A 299 -26.26 -14.85 -28.48
N ILE A 300 -27.18 -13.90 -28.23
CA ILE A 300 -26.81 -12.54 -27.82
C ILE A 300 -26.40 -12.53 -26.36
N THR A 301 -27.18 -13.19 -25.50
CA THR A 301 -26.84 -13.42 -24.09
C THR A 301 -25.44 -14.02 -23.96
N LYS A 302 -25.12 -15.07 -24.75
CA LYS A 302 -23.76 -15.63 -24.80
C LYS A 302 -22.68 -14.63 -25.25
N SER A 303 -23.03 -13.69 -26.12
CA SER A 303 -22.09 -12.67 -26.61
C SER A 303 -21.80 -11.61 -25.54
N VAL A 304 -22.81 -11.23 -24.75
CA VAL A 304 -22.66 -10.36 -23.59
C VAL A 304 -21.84 -11.04 -22.50
N GLU A 305 -22.07 -12.32 -22.22
CA GLU A 305 -21.26 -13.10 -21.26
C GLU A 305 -19.78 -13.15 -21.66
N ARG A 306 -19.47 -13.25 -22.96
CA ARG A 306 -18.08 -13.18 -23.46
C ARG A 306 -17.46 -11.80 -23.24
N ALA A 307 -18.24 -10.74 -23.43
CA ALA A 307 -17.80 -9.37 -23.18
C ALA A 307 -17.46 -9.17 -21.70
N GLN A 308 -18.33 -9.61 -20.78
CA GLN A 308 -18.08 -9.58 -19.33
C GLN A 308 -16.81 -10.35 -18.95
N ARG A 309 -16.64 -11.57 -19.47
CA ARG A 309 -15.43 -12.37 -19.21
C ARG A 309 -14.15 -11.63 -19.62
N LYS A 310 -14.17 -10.87 -20.72
CA LYS A 310 -13.03 -10.08 -21.16
C LYS A 310 -12.74 -8.88 -20.24
N VAL A 311 -13.78 -8.25 -19.67
CA VAL A 311 -13.59 -7.22 -18.62
C VAL A 311 -13.02 -7.84 -17.36
N GLU A 312 -13.54 -8.99 -16.94
CA GLU A 312 -13.03 -9.73 -15.77
C GLU A 312 -11.57 -10.12 -15.93
N GLU A 313 -11.18 -10.61 -17.11
CA GLU A 313 -9.79 -10.95 -17.44
C GLU A 313 -8.87 -9.72 -17.36
N ARG A 314 -9.27 -8.59 -17.96
CA ARG A 314 -8.55 -7.32 -17.83
C ARG A 314 -8.40 -6.86 -16.37
N ASN A 315 -9.48 -6.95 -15.58
CA ASN A 315 -9.46 -6.58 -14.18
C ASN A 315 -8.59 -7.54 -13.34
N TYR A 316 -8.56 -8.82 -13.71
CA TYR A 316 -7.66 -9.80 -13.11
C TYR A 316 -6.20 -9.49 -13.45
N GLU A 317 -5.86 -9.17 -14.70
CA GLU A 317 -4.50 -8.75 -15.10
C GLU A 317 -4.03 -7.51 -14.33
N ILE A 318 -4.89 -6.50 -14.18
CA ILE A 318 -4.55 -5.29 -13.39
C ILE A 318 -4.24 -5.66 -11.93
N ARG A 319 -5.08 -6.51 -11.31
CA ARG A 319 -4.87 -6.94 -9.92
C ARG A 319 -3.63 -7.81 -9.76
N LYS A 320 -3.37 -8.70 -10.73
CA LYS A 320 -2.16 -9.53 -10.76
C LYS A 320 -0.92 -8.66 -10.84
N ASN A 321 -0.90 -7.68 -11.74
CA ASN A 321 0.21 -6.74 -11.84
C ASN A 321 0.42 -6.00 -10.51
N LEU A 322 -0.65 -5.49 -9.88
CA LEU A 322 -0.55 -4.81 -8.57
C LEU A 322 0.04 -5.71 -7.48
N LEU A 323 -0.39 -6.97 -7.42
CA LEU A 323 0.13 -7.95 -6.46
C LEU A 323 1.63 -8.20 -6.67
N GLU A 324 2.08 -8.33 -7.91
CA GLU A 324 3.48 -8.61 -8.23
C GLU A 324 4.43 -7.46 -7.83
N TYR A 325 3.96 -6.20 -7.87
CA TYR A 325 4.70 -5.07 -7.29
C TYR A 325 4.70 -5.12 -5.75
N ASP A 326 3.58 -5.53 -5.14
CA ASP A 326 3.43 -5.61 -3.69
C ASP A 326 4.29 -6.74 -3.09
N GLU A 327 4.45 -7.87 -3.76
CA GLU A 327 5.30 -9.00 -3.32
C GLU A 327 6.73 -8.56 -2.96
N VAL A 328 7.31 -7.66 -3.74
CA VAL A 328 8.66 -7.11 -3.46
C VAL A 328 8.66 -6.32 -2.16
N MET A 329 7.66 -5.45 -1.99
CA MET A 329 7.51 -4.64 -0.77
C MET A 329 7.16 -5.48 0.45
N GLU A 330 6.35 -6.52 0.29
CA GLU A 330 5.98 -7.45 1.35
C GLU A 330 7.21 -8.19 1.88
N HIS A 331 8.06 -8.71 1.00
CA HIS A 331 9.32 -9.35 1.40
C HIS A 331 10.22 -8.40 2.21
N GLN A 332 10.42 -7.18 1.71
CA GLN A 332 11.25 -6.17 2.39
C GLN A 332 10.66 -5.75 3.74
N ARG A 333 9.34 -5.55 3.79
CA ARG A 333 8.60 -5.18 4.99
C ARG A 333 8.67 -6.27 6.06
N ASN A 334 8.51 -7.53 5.68
CA ASN A 334 8.60 -8.66 6.61
C ASN A 334 10.01 -8.76 7.21
N ALA A 335 11.04 -8.60 6.39
CA ALA A 335 12.43 -8.58 6.88
C ALA A 335 12.68 -7.39 7.84
N PHE A 336 12.25 -6.18 7.47
CA PHE A 336 12.42 -4.98 8.29
C PHE A 336 11.63 -5.07 9.61
N TYR A 337 10.34 -5.43 9.57
CA TYR A 337 9.50 -5.53 10.75
C TYR A 337 9.93 -6.64 11.70
N SER A 338 10.52 -7.73 11.19
CA SER A 338 11.10 -8.77 12.06
C SER A 338 12.22 -8.20 12.93
N ILE A 339 13.13 -7.39 12.36
CA ILE A 339 14.20 -6.73 13.12
C ILE A 339 13.61 -5.69 14.07
N ARG A 340 12.75 -4.81 13.55
CA ARG A 340 12.13 -3.75 14.34
C ARG A 340 11.35 -4.27 15.54
N GLN A 341 10.63 -5.38 15.38
CA GLN A 341 9.85 -6.00 16.45
C GLN A 341 10.75 -6.52 17.57
N LYS A 342 11.86 -7.21 17.25
CA LYS A 342 12.86 -7.62 18.24
C LYS A 342 13.40 -6.44 19.06
N VAL A 343 13.70 -5.33 18.39
CA VAL A 343 14.17 -4.11 19.07
C VAL A 343 13.08 -3.49 19.96
N LEU A 344 11.81 -3.50 19.52
CA LEU A 344 10.70 -3.06 20.35
C LEU A 344 10.53 -3.93 21.60
N ASP A 345 10.65 -5.24 21.45
CA ASP A 345 10.45 -6.19 22.54
C ASP A 345 11.66 -6.29 23.49
N GLY A 346 12.82 -5.73 23.09
CA GLY A 346 14.02 -5.78 23.92
C GLY A 346 14.84 -7.07 23.74
N GLU A 347 14.58 -7.82 22.68
CA GLU A 347 15.12 -9.17 22.47
C GLU A 347 16.31 -9.16 21.50
N ASP A 348 17.32 -10.00 21.79
CA ASP A 348 18.52 -10.21 20.95
C ASP A 348 19.27 -8.94 20.51
N ILE A 349 19.13 -7.82 21.23
CA ILE A 349 19.64 -6.52 20.78
C ILE A 349 21.16 -6.53 20.64
N GLU A 350 21.85 -7.17 21.59
CA GLU A 350 23.29 -7.36 21.54
C GLU A 350 23.71 -8.13 20.28
N GLN A 351 22.98 -9.18 19.90
CA GLN A 351 23.31 -9.99 18.72
C GLN A 351 23.13 -9.18 17.43
N ILE A 352 22.10 -8.32 17.37
CA ILE A 352 21.88 -7.40 16.24
C ILE A 352 23.09 -6.46 16.12
N ILE A 353 23.53 -5.87 17.23
CA ILE A 353 24.67 -4.93 17.24
C ILE A 353 25.98 -5.63 16.89
N PHE A 354 26.23 -6.82 17.43
CA PHE A 354 27.42 -7.61 17.08
C PHE A 354 27.44 -8.04 15.62
N GLY A 355 26.29 -8.42 15.06
CA GLY A 355 26.17 -8.67 13.61
C GLY A 355 26.55 -7.44 12.80
N TYR A 356 26.04 -6.27 13.20
CA TYR A 356 26.37 -5.00 12.55
C TYR A 356 27.85 -4.62 12.66
N ILE A 357 28.48 -4.85 13.81
CA ILE A 357 29.92 -4.62 14.00
C ILE A 357 30.72 -5.58 13.14
N SER A 358 30.39 -6.88 13.14
CA SER A 358 31.08 -7.91 12.35
C SER A 358 31.08 -7.55 10.86
N GLU A 359 29.90 -7.29 10.30
CA GLU A 359 29.77 -6.91 8.89
C GLU A 359 30.49 -5.59 8.57
N ALA A 360 30.48 -4.61 9.48
CA ALA A 360 31.20 -3.36 9.26
C ALA A 360 32.73 -3.54 9.28
N VAL A 361 33.24 -4.43 10.12
CA VAL A 361 34.67 -4.80 10.17
C VAL A 361 35.06 -5.59 8.93
N GLU A 362 34.24 -6.54 8.50
CA GLU A 362 34.45 -7.29 7.26
C GLU A 362 34.50 -6.34 6.06
N ASP A 363 33.49 -5.50 5.86
CA ASP A 363 33.45 -4.51 4.76
C ASP A 363 34.68 -3.60 4.75
N ALA A 364 35.15 -3.16 5.92
CA ALA A 364 36.35 -2.35 6.02
C ALA A 364 37.61 -3.15 5.68
N CYS A 365 37.79 -4.35 6.23
CA CYS A 365 38.94 -5.17 5.91
C CYS A 365 38.98 -5.55 4.43
N ASP A 366 37.82 -5.82 3.82
CA ASP A 366 37.65 -6.03 2.39
C ASP A 366 38.16 -4.84 1.58
N GLN A 367 37.86 -3.62 2.02
CA GLN A 367 38.25 -2.39 1.34
C GLN A 367 39.74 -2.03 1.55
N TYR A 368 40.21 -1.99 2.80
CA TYR A 368 41.55 -1.49 3.15
C TYR A 368 42.65 -2.50 2.85
N LEU A 369 42.37 -3.81 2.89
CA LEU A 369 43.34 -4.86 2.57
C LEU A 369 43.31 -5.27 1.10
N ASP A 370 42.46 -4.63 0.29
CA ASP A 370 42.42 -4.86 -1.14
C ASP A 370 43.74 -4.43 -1.81
N VAL A 371 44.16 -5.20 -2.82
CA VAL A 371 45.42 -4.94 -3.54
C VAL A 371 45.36 -3.60 -4.28
N ASP A 372 44.16 -3.20 -4.72
CA ASP A 372 43.93 -1.97 -5.45
C ASP A 372 43.58 -0.79 -4.53
N TYR A 373 43.58 -0.96 -3.20
CA TYR A 373 43.30 0.13 -2.25
C TYR A 373 44.24 1.32 -2.45
N ILE A 374 45.56 1.08 -2.39
CA ILE A 374 46.57 2.16 -2.54
C ILE A 374 46.49 2.82 -3.93
N PRO A 375 46.46 2.07 -5.06
CA PRO A 375 46.19 2.64 -6.38
C PRO A 375 44.92 3.50 -6.44
N THR A 376 43.84 3.05 -5.79
CA THR A 376 42.57 3.78 -5.73
C THR A 376 42.72 5.10 -4.97
N GLN A 377 43.42 5.09 -3.83
CA GLN A 377 43.71 6.32 -3.08
C GLN A 377 44.59 7.31 -3.85
N VAL A 378 45.58 6.81 -4.60
CA VAL A 378 46.41 7.66 -5.47
C VAL A 378 45.58 8.26 -6.60
N ALA A 379 44.71 7.47 -7.24
CA ALA A 379 43.81 7.95 -8.28
C ALA A 379 42.85 9.03 -7.76
N GLU A 380 42.30 8.84 -6.56
CA GLU A 380 41.41 9.82 -5.92
C GLU A 380 42.17 11.09 -5.52
N TRP A 381 43.41 10.97 -5.04
CA TRP A 381 44.28 12.12 -4.82
C TRP A 381 44.54 12.90 -6.11
N CYS A 382 44.76 12.21 -7.24
CA CYS A 382 44.92 12.84 -8.54
C CYS A 382 43.65 13.58 -8.97
N ARG A 383 42.46 13.00 -8.73
CA ARG A 383 41.19 13.67 -8.99
C ARG A 383 41.07 14.97 -8.20
N GLN A 384 41.36 14.94 -6.91
CA GLN A 384 41.19 16.10 -6.01
C GLN A 384 42.26 17.19 -6.20
N ASN A 385 43.52 16.82 -6.42
CA ASN A 385 44.64 17.76 -6.43
C ASN A 385 45.11 18.11 -7.85
N LEU A 386 44.88 17.24 -8.83
CA LEU A 386 45.28 17.45 -10.22
C LEU A 386 44.09 17.70 -11.15
N ASP A 387 42.83 17.52 -10.71
CA ASP A 387 41.64 17.65 -11.56
C ASP A 387 41.70 16.71 -12.78
N VAL A 388 42.22 15.50 -12.55
CA VAL A 388 42.45 14.46 -13.56
C VAL A 388 41.93 13.13 -13.03
N SER A 389 41.10 12.43 -13.82
CA SER A 389 40.64 11.09 -13.50
C SER A 389 41.65 10.04 -13.96
N VAL A 390 42.48 9.56 -13.05
CA VAL A 390 43.44 8.49 -13.33
C VAL A 390 42.79 7.13 -13.08
N ASP A 391 43.04 6.16 -13.96
CA ASP A 391 42.61 4.77 -13.76
C ASP A 391 43.54 4.07 -12.76
N ALA A 392 42.98 3.69 -11.61
CA ALA A 392 43.71 3.01 -10.53
C ALA A 392 44.36 1.71 -11.00
N SER A 393 43.72 0.96 -11.91
CA SER A 393 44.22 -0.35 -12.37
C SER A 393 45.54 -0.27 -13.15
N LYS A 394 45.89 0.92 -13.65
CA LYS A 394 47.12 1.18 -14.39
C LYS A 394 48.28 1.61 -13.49
N LEU A 395 48.01 1.95 -12.23
CA LEU A 395 49.02 2.40 -11.29
C LEU A 395 49.68 1.20 -10.61
N ARG A 396 51.00 1.09 -10.73
CA ARG A 396 51.83 0.14 -9.99
C ARG A 396 52.60 0.87 -8.90
N ILE A 397 52.37 0.44 -7.67
CA ILE A 397 53.04 0.98 -6.49
C ILE A 397 54.46 0.41 -6.44
N GLY A 398 55.43 1.24 -6.81
CA GLY A 398 56.87 0.96 -6.78
C GLY A 398 57.59 2.02 -5.96
N ASP A 399 58.58 2.69 -6.54
CA ASP A 399 59.22 3.84 -5.90
C ASP A 399 58.48 5.17 -6.22
N LEU A 400 58.85 6.23 -5.51
CA LEU A 400 58.24 7.55 -5.68
C LEU A 400 58.49 8.14 -7.07
N SER A 401 59.62 7.83 -7.70
CA SER A 401 59.97 8.36 -9.02
C SER A 401 59.11 7.73 -10.11
N ASP A 402 58.94 6.41 -10.03
CA ASP A 402 58.10 5.60 -10.91
C ASP A 402 56.64 6.00 -10.74
N LEU A 403 56.15 6.15 -9.51
CA LEU A 403 54.77 6.54 -9.26
C LEU A 403 54.48 7.95 -9.80
N LYS A 404 55.38 8.92 -9.60
CA LYS A 404 55.25 10.26 -10.21
C LYS A 404 55.24 10.19 -11.73
N THR A 405 56.08 9.34 -12.32
CA THR A 405 56.14 9.17 -13.78
C THR A 405 54.85 8.56 -14.32
N GLN A 406 54.31 7.55 -13.65
CA GLN A 406 53.03 6.93 -14.00
C GLN A 406 51.87 7.91 -13.88
N VAL A 407 51.76 8.64 -12.76
CA VAL A 407 50.73 9.67 -12.55
C VAL A 407 50.80 10.74 -13.64
N ARG A 408 52.00 11.21 -14.01
CA ARG A 408 52.17 12.18 -15.11
C ARG A 408 51.76 11.59 -16.45
N SER A 409 52.15 10.35 -16.75
CA SER A 409 51.79 9.67 -17.99
C SER A 409 50.27 9.54 -18.14
N GLU A 410 49.59 9.03 -17.11
CA GLU A 410 48.13 8.88 -17.12
C GLU A 410 47.43 10.24 -17.15
N ALA A 411 47.95 11.24 -16.44
CA ALA A 411 47.39 12.59 -16.49
C ALA A 411 47.49 13.24 -17.86
N ARG A 412 48.60 13.02 -18.59
CA ARG A 412 48.73 13.48 -19.98
C ARG A 412 47.79 12.74 -20.91
N ALA A 413 47.66 11.42 -20.74
CA ALA A 413 46.74 10.62 -21.55
C ALA A 413 45.28 11.08 -21.38
N GLU A 414 44.83 11.27 -20.13
CA GLU A 414 43.49 11.77 -19.81
C GLU A 414 43.29 13.21 -20.31
N ALA A 415 44.26 14.10 -20.10
CA ALA A 415 44.17 15.47 -20.58
C ALA A 415 44.05 15.55 -22.11
N ARG A 416 44.79 14.70 -22.84
CA ARG A 416 44.68 14.57 -24.31
C ARG A 416 43.31 14.10 -24.73
N GLN A 417 42.77 13.06 -24.08
CA GLN A 417 41.45 12.54 -24.38
C GLN A 417 40.35 13.57 -24.10
N ALA A 418 40.40 14.24 -22.94
CA ALA A 418 39.45 15.29 -22.59
C ALA A 418 39.53 16.50 -23.55
N LEU A 419 40.74 16.86 -23.97
CA LEU A 419 40.99 17.91 -24.95
C LEU A 419 40.41 17.54 -26.31
N GLU A 420 40.64 16.33 -26.82
CA GLU A 420 40.13 15.88 -28.11
C GLU A 420 38.60 15.93 -28.17
N VAL A 421 37.93 15.44 -27.12
CA VAL A 421 36.46 15.50 -27.00
C VAL A 421 35.96 16.95 -26.98
N THR A 422 36.57 17.80 -26.15
CA THR A 422 36.12 19.20 -25.98
C THR A 422 36.44 20.05 -27.22
N LEU A 423 37.59 19.80 -27.87
CA LEU A 423 37.99 20.48 -29.10
C LEU A 423 37.03 20.16 -30.24
N GLY A 424 36.56 18.90 -30.31
CA GLY A 424 35.54 18.44 -31.25
C GLY A 424 34.22 19.21 -31.19
N GLU A 425 33.88 19.83 -30.05
CA GLU A 425 32.70 20.70 -29.92
C GLU A 425 32.87 22.06 -30.62
N TYR A 426 34.12 22.51 -30.84
CA TYR A 426 34.43 23.80 -31.45
C TYR A 426 34.93 23.71 -32.90
N MET A 427 35.68 22.64 -33.21
CA MET A 427 36.21 22.33 -34.53
C MET A 427 36.31 20.82 -34.73
N SER A 428 35.78 20.32 -35.84
CA SER A 428 35.87 18.92 -36.23
C SER A 428 35.93 18.79 -37.75
N ASP A 429 36.39 17.66 -38.25
CA ASP A 429 36.45 17.36 -39.69
C ASP A 429 35.06 17.34 -40.34
N ASP A 430 34.01 17.11 -39.56
CA ASP A 430 32.61 17.08 -39.99
C ASP A 430 31.99 18.49 -40.17
N ILE A 431 32.65 19.53 -39.65
CA ILE A 431 32.18 20.91 -39.70
C ILE A 431 33.05 21.70 -40.69
N PRO A 432 32.45 22.31 -41.74
CA PRO A 432 33.19 23.19 -42.63
C PRO A 432 33.91 24.31 -41.86
N GLN A 433 35.15 24.60 -42.23
CA GLN A 433 36.04 25.53 -41.50
C GLN A 433 35.43 26.92 -41.24
N GLU A 434 34.53 27.37 -42.10
CA GLU A 434 33.78 28.63 -41.97
C GLU A 434 32.85 28.66 -40.74
N ASN A 435 32.43 27.50 -40.27
CA ASN A 435 31.48 27.32 -39.16
C ASN A 435 32.17 26.94 -37.83
N TRP A 436 33.50 26.88 -37.79
CA TRP A 436 34.22 26.64 -36.53
C TRP A 436 34.03 27.80 -35.55
N ASP A 437 33.82 27.46 -34.27
CA ASP A 437 33.64 28.46 -33.22
C ASP A 437 34.97 28.93 -32.63
N LEU A 438 35.75 29.63 -33.46
CA LEU A 438 37.08 30.13 -33.10
C LEU A 438 37.08 31.09 -31.90
N ARG A 439 35.95 31.76 -31.65
CA ARG A 439 35.82 32.75 -30.58
C ARG A 439 35.63 32.09 -29.22
N ASN A 440 34.81 31.04 -29.14
CA ASN A 440 34.66 30.27 -27.89
C ASN A 440 35.89 29.39 -27.66
N LEU A 441 36.47 28.80 -28.71
CA LEU A 441 37.71 28.03 -28.61
C LEU A 441 38.87 28.84 -28.02
N SER A 442 39.12 30.05 -28.54
CA SER A 442 40.16 30.95 -28.03
C SER A 442 39.95 31.31 -26.55
N ARG A 443 38.70 31.54 -26.13
CA ARG A 443 38.36 31.80 -24.72
C ARG A 443 38.56 30.59 -23.83
N TRP A 444 38.18 29.41 -24.31
CA TRP A 444 38.37 28.16 -23.58
C TRP A 444 39.86 27.82 -23.44
N ALA A 445 40.64 27.93 -24.51
CA ALA A 445 42.10 27.75 -24.50
C ALA A 445 42.79 28.69 -23.49
N MET A 446 42.38 29.96 -23.46
CA MET A 446 42.90 30.93 -22.48
C MET A 446 42.46 30.58 -21.05
N SER A 447 41.22 30.18 -20.84
CA SER A 447 40.69 29.85 -19.51
C SER A 447 41.27 28.57 -18.92
N ARG A 448 41.46 27.53 -19.74
CA ARG A 448 41.90 26.21 -19.29
C ARG A 448 43.42 26.07 -19.30
N PHE A 449 44.06 26.54 -20.36
CA PHE A 449 45.50 26.32 -20.61
C PHE A 449 46.35 27.59 -20.52
N SER A 450 45.73 28.77 -20.34
CA SER A 450 46.42 30.08 -20.38
C SER A 450 47.15 30.36 -21.70
N VAL A 451 46.66 29.81 -22.82
CA VAL A 451 47.22 30.02 -24.15
C VAL A 451 46.41 31.07 -24.92
N ASP A 452 47.05 32.15 -25.35
CA ASP A 452 46.43 33.17 -26.21
C ASP A 452 46.45 32.76 -27.68
N LEU A 453 45.41 32.00 -28.10
CA LEU A 453 45.19 31.64 -29.49
C LEU A 453 44.36 32.72 -30.20
N LYS A 454 45.03 33.64 -30.88
CA LYS A 454 44.35 34.69 -31.68
C LYS A 454 43.58 34.07 -32.84
N GLN A 455 42.34 34.53 -33.08
CA GLN A 455 41.48 34.03 -34.16
C GLN A 455 42.12 34.09 -35.55
N SER A 456 42.96 35.11 -35.81
CA SER A 456 43.69 35.24 -37.07
C SER A 456 44.70 34.11 -37.28
N HIS A 457 45.27 33.57 -36.20
CA HIS A 457 46.22 32.45 -36.21
C HIS A 457 45.46 31.12 -36.32
N LEU A 458 44.37 30.95 -35.56
CA LEU A 458 43.52 29.75 -35.62
C LEU A 458 42.94 29.48 -37.02
N ARG A 459 42.67 30.53 -37.82
CA ARG A 459 42.21 30.40 -39.22
C ARG A 459 43.27 29.82 -40.16
N GLN A 460 44.54 29.86 -39.78
CA GLN A 460 45.67 29.39 -40.57
C GLN A 460 46.19 28.02 -40.10
N MET A 461 45.66 27.49 -39.00
CA MET A 461 46.03 26.21 -38.41
C MET A 461 45.03 25.13 -38.82
N ASN A 462 45.51 23.89 -38.99
CA ASN A 462 44.65 22.71 -39.06
C ASN A 462 44.32 22.21 -37.63
N ILE A 463 43.34 21.33 -37.52
CA ILE A 463 42.90 20.75 -36.23
C ILE A 463 44.08 20.08 -35.52
N ASP A 464 44.96 19.38 -36.24
CA ASP A 464 46.16 18.77 -35.67
C ASP A 464 47.10 19.79 -35.02
N ALA A 465 47.38 20.92 -35.68
CA ALA A 465 48.26 21.95 -35.12
C ALA A 465 47.63 22.64 -33.90
N VAL A 466 46.31 22.83 -33.88
CA VAL A 466 45.61 23.38 -32.70
C VAL A 466 45.65 22.38 -31.54
N THR A 467 45.43 21.10 -31.84
CA THR A 467 45.54 20.00 -30.89
C THR A 467 46.94 19.91 -30.29
N GLU A 468 47.98 20.03 -31.13
CA GLU A 468 49.39 20.00 -30.70
C GLU A 468 49.71 21.15 -29.74
N VAL A 469 49.34 22.40 -30.08
CA VAL A 469 49.61 23.57 -29.22
C VAL A 469 48.89 23.47 -27.87
N LEU A 470 47.63 23.03 -27.87
CA LEU A 470 46.86 22.87 -26.64
C LEU A 470 47.36 21.68 -25.80
N THR A 471 47.80 20.60 -26.45
CA THR A 471 48.38 19.42 -25.78
C THR A 471 49.72 19.76 -25.14
N GLU A 472 50.59 20.51 -25.84
CA GLU A 472 51.87 20.94 -25.29
C GLU A 472 51.68 21.85 -24.07
N ALA A 473 50.71 22.77 -24.12
CA ALA A 473 50.35 23.61 -22.98
C ALA A 473 49.77 22.80 -21.81
N ALA A 474 48.95 21.78 -22.10
CA ALA A 474 48.42 20.87 -21.08
C ALA A 474 49.55 20.04 -20.42
N ASP A 475 50.46 19.50 -21.22
CA ASP A 475 51.62 18.73 -20.75
C ASP A 475 52.54 19.61 -19.89
N GLU A 476 52.77 20.87 -20.28
CA GLU A 476 53.57 21.84 -19.50
C GLU A 476 52.92 22.17 -18.15
N GLN A 477 51.60 22.36 -18.12
CA GLN A 477 50.86 22.59 -16.87
C GLN A 477 50.93 21.38 -15.94
N ILE A 478 50.76 20.16 -16.46
CA ILE A 478 50.86 18.91 -15.67
C ILE A 478 52.28 18.76 -15.11
N GLU A 479 53.31 19.11 -15.89
CA GLU A 479 54.70 18.99 -15.46
C GLU A 479 55.06 19.96 -14.33
N LYS A 480 54.46 21.14 -14.34
CA LYS A 480 54.61 22.17 -13.28
C LYS A 480 53.87 21.82 -11.99
N LYS A 481 52.90 20.88 -12.00
CA LYS A 481 52.17 20.48 -10.79
C LYS A 481 53.06 19.69 -9.83
N GLU A 482 52.92 19.99 -8.55
CA GLU A 482 53.68 19.34 -7.48
C GLU A 482 53.05 17.98 -7.12
N LEU A 483 53.84 16.90 -7.19
CA LEU A 483 53.41 15.53 -6.88
C LEU A 483 54.02 14.99 -5.58
N SER A 484 54.50 15.87 -4.70
CA SER A 484 55.07 15.48 -3.41
C SER A 484 54.02 14.81 -2.51
N GLY A 485 52.75 15.22 -2.60
CA GLY A 485 51.64 14.67 -1.82
C GLY A 485 51.34 13.19 -2.07
N VAL A 486 51.82 12.61 -3.17
CA VAL A 486 51.68 11.17 -3.45
C VAL A 486 52.62 10.32 -2.57
N ALA A 487 53.68 10.92 -2.01
CA ALA A 487 54.66 10.20 -1.19
C ALA A 487 54.05 9.56 0.07
N LYS A 488 52.97 10.13 0.62
CA LYS A 488 52.28 9.57 1.79
C LYS A 488 51.76 8.16 1.55
N PHE A 489 51.34 7.84 0.30
CA PHE A 489 50.81 6.53 -0.06
C PHE A 489 51.90 5.44 -0.15
N LEU A 490 53.17 5.85 -0.15
CA LEU A 490 54.34 4.97 -0.12
C LEU A 490 54.91 4.79 1.29
N GLU A 491 54.30 5.42 2.30
CA GLU A 491 54.71 5.23 3.68
C GLU A 491 54.53 3.76 4.10
N PRO A 492 55.46 3.20 4.89
CA PRO A 492 55.31 1.85 5.40
C PRO A 492 53.98 1.70 6.13
N LEU A 493 53.28 0.59 5.86
CA LEU A 493 52.00 0.26 6.51
C LEU A 493 50.87 1.26 6.25
N TYR A 494 50.92 2.08 5.19
CA TYR A 494 49.87 3.06 4.86
C TYR A 494 48.44 2.51 4.99
N ALA A 495 48.12 1.41 4.29
CA ALA A 495 46.78 0.81 4.34
C ALA A 495 46.39 0.29 5.74
N ALA A 496 47.37 -0.22 6.51
CA ALA A 496 47.15 -0.68 7.87
C ALA A 496 46.97 0.50 8.86
N ASN A 497 47.66 1.62 8.64
CA ASN A 497 47.45 2.86 9.39
C ASN A 497 46.05 3.43 9.13
N ASP A 498 45.62 3.49 7.87
CA ASP A 498 44.27 3.95 7.51
C ASP A 498 43.19 3.06 8.13
N LEU A 499 43.37 1.74 8.12
CA LEU A 499 42.44 0.80 8.78
C LEU A 499 42.42 0.98 10.31
N ALA A 500 43.58 1.20 10.93
CA ALA A 500 43.67 1.48 12.36
C ALA A 500 42.99 2.82 12.72
N GLU A 501 43.18 3.85 11.90
CA GLU A 501 42.51 5.14 12.06
C GLU A 501 40.99 5.00 11.89
N TRP A 502 40.54 4.25 10.89
CA TRP A 502 39.13 3.92 10.71
C TRP A 502 38.56 3.22 11.95
N ALA A 503 39.26 2.23 12.49
CA ALA A 503 38.83 1.49 13.68
C ALA A 503 38.75 2.42 14.91
N GLN A 504 39.71 3.31 15.09
CA GLN A 504 39.70 4.33 16.14
C GLN A 504 38.52 5.31 15.96
N GLN A 505 38.28 5.76 14.74
CA GLN A 505 37.18 6.68 14.41
C GLN A 505 35.80 6.01 14.41
N LYS A 506 35.69 4.69 14.25
CA LYS A 506 34.39 4.00 14.24
C LYS A 506 34.04 3.42 15.62
N PHE A 507 35.00 2.77 16.28
CA PHE A 507 34.78 2.00 17.50
C PHE A 507 35.53 2.52 18.74
N GLU A 508 36.32 3.59 18.60
CA GLU A 508 37.17 4.14 19.68
C GLU A 508 38.25 3.16 20.16
N ILE A 509 38.73 2.30 19.24
CA ILE A 509 39.77 1.30 19.52
C ILE A 509 41.11 1.67 18.92
N ASN A 510 42.16 1.51 19.72
CA ASN A 510 43.52 1.83 19.32
C ASN A 510 44.28 0.54 18.97
N ILE A 511 44.43 0.29 17.67
CA ILE A 511 45.14 -0.89 17.15
C ILE A 511 46.46 -0.45 16.52
N LYS A 512 47.52 -1.19 16.81
CA LYS A 512 48.84 -0.95 16.21
C LYS A 512 48.85 -1.42 14.76
N ALA A 513 49.23 -0.56 13.81
CA ALA A 513 49.24 -0.88 12.39
C ALA A 513 50.13 -2.09 12.04
N GLU A 514 51.20 -2.34 12.80
CA GLU A 514 52.07 -3.52 12.60
C GLU A 514 51.32 -4.84 12.79
N SER A 515 50.30 -4.86 13.66
CA SER A 515 49.47 -6.05 13.88
C SER A 515 48.51 -6.32 12.72
N LEU A 516 48.20 -5.29 11.93
CA LEU A 516 47.28 -5.37 10.79
C LEU A 516 48.01 -5.68 9.48
N ALA A 517 49.34 -5.61 9.47
CA ALA A 517 50.17 -5.88 8.31
C ALA A 517 50.19 -7.38 7.94
N PRO A 518 50.42 -7.73 6.67
CA PRO A 518 50.68 -9.11 6.27
C PRO A 518 51.93 -9.67 6.94
N GLN A 519 51.85 -10.88 7.50
CA GLN A 519 53.00 -11.55 8.10
C GLN A 519 53.85 -12.30 7.06
N GLN A 520 55.11 -12.58 7.40
CA GLN A 520 56.05 -13.18 6.46
C GLN A 520 55.61 -14.60 6.06
N GLY A 521 55.33 -14.82 4.77
CA GLY A 521 54.84 -16.10 4.25
C GLY A 521 53.33 -16.34 4.41
N GLU A 522 52.59 -15.36 4.93
CA GLU A 522 51.14 -15.42 5.08
C GLU A 522 50.44 -15.17 3.73
N LYS A 523 49.41 -15.97 3.42
CA LYS A 523 48.58 -15.73 2.23
C LYS A 523 47.61 -14.59 2.49
N SER A 524 47.27 -13.82 1.46
CA SER A 524 46.33 -12.69 1.55
C SER A 524 44.99 -13.06 2.24
N ALA A 525 44.42 -14.23 1.93
CA ALA A 525 43.18 -14.70 2.57
C ALA A 525 43.35 -14.99 4.08
N ASP A 526 44.52 -15.50 4.48
CA ASP A 526 44.82 -15.81 5.89
C ASP A 526 45.10 -14.51 6.66
N THR A 527 45.81 -13.55 6.05
CA THR A 527 45.99 -12.19 6.57
C THR A 527 44.64 -11.53 6.82
N LYS A 528 43.74 -11.55 5.83
CA LYS A 528 42.42 -10.94 5.94
C LYS A 528 41.62 -11.51 7.11
N ARG A 529 41.55 -12.83 7.25
CA ARG A 529 40.86 -13.49 8.36
C ARG A 529 41.42 -13.07 9.72
N ARG A 530 42.74 -13.12 9.88
CA ARG A 530 43.42 -12.71 11.12
C ARG A 530 43.17 -11.24 11.44
N VAL A 531 43.21 -10.36 10.45
CA VAL A 531 42.96 -8.92 10.64
C VAL A 531 41.51 -8.67 11.04
N VAL A 532 40.55 -9.32 10.39
CA VAL A 532 39.13 -9.28 10.79
C VAL A 532 38.98 -9.74 12.24
N GLU A 533 39.58 -10.87 12.62
CA GLU A 533 39.55 -11.38 14.00
C GLU A 533 40.11 -10.36 15.00
N ILE A 534 41.29 -9.77 14.74
CA ILE A 534 41.91 -8.78 15.63
C ILE A 534 41.01 -7.55 15.82
N VAL A 535 40.52 -6.98 14.71
CA VAL A 535 39.70 -5.75 14.76
C VAL A 535 38.35 -6.04 15.40
N LEU A 536 37.73 -7.17 15.09
CA LEU A 536 36.45 -7.58 15.63
C LEU A 536 36.53 -7.86 17.13
N ASP A 537 37.53 -8.61 17.59
CA ASP A 537 37.72 -8.92 19.00
C ASP A 537 37.93 -7.65 19.83
N GLU A 538 38.71 -6.69 19.33
CA GLU A 538 38.92 -5.42 20.02
C GLU A 538 37.66 -4.54 20.01
N ALA A 539 36.92 -4.51 18.90
CA ALA A 539 35.64 -3.78 18.81
C ALA A 539 34.57 -4.35 19.75
N ILE A 540 34.44 -5.69 19.81
CA ILE A 540 33.54 -6.37 20.76
C ILE A 540 34.00 -6.11 22.19
N SER A 541 35.31 -6.12 22.46
CA SER A 541 35.86 -5.83 23.79
C SER A 541 35.61 -4.37 24.20
N ALA A 542 35.68 -3.42 23.28
CA ALA A 542 35.30 -2.02 23.53
C ALA A 542 33.80 -1.89 23.85
N TYR A 543 32.95 -2.63 23.13
CA TYR A 543 31.52 -2.65 23.42
C TYR A 543 31.20 -3.29 24.79
N ARG A 544 31.85 -4.40 25.14
CA ARG A 544 31.72 -5.03 26.47
C ARG A 544 32.21 -4.11 27.59
N ARG A 545 33.29 -3.37 27.39
CA ARG A 545 33.70 -2.31 28.33
C ARG A 545 32.59 -1.27 28.52
N ARG A 546 31.96 -0.83 27.42
CA ARG A 546 30.81 0.08 27.48
C ARG A 546 29.63 -0.53 28.23
N GLN A 547 29.40 -1.83 28.11
CA GLN A 547 28.35 -2.53 28.84
C GLN A 547 28.52 -2.44 30.36
N VAL A 548 29.77 -2.45 30.84
CA VAL A 548 30.11 -2.28 32.25
C VAL A 548 30.00 -0.81 32.68
N THR A 549 30.51 0.12 31.87
CA THR A 549 30.68 1.53 32.26
C THR A 549 29.42 2.37 32.04
N TYR A 550 28.67 2.14 30.97
CA TYR A 550 27.55 3.01 30.58
C TYR A 550 26.41 3.04 31.60
N PRO A 551 25.92 1.91 32.16
CA PRO A 551 24.88 1.96 33.18
C PRO A 551 25.30 2.74 34.43
N VAL A 552 26.57 2.59 34.85
CA VAL A 552 27.13 3.33 35.98
C VAL A 552 27.18 4.82 35.67
N ASP A 553 27.74 5.20 34.53
CA ASP A 553 27.83 6.61 34.11
C ASP A 553 26.45 7.26 34.02
N PHE A 554 25.47 6.56 33.41
CA PHE A 554 24.11 7.06 33.26
C PHE A 554 23.43 7.33 34.62
N VAL A 555 23.55 6.40 35.57
CA VAL A 555 22.91 6.55 36.89
C VAL A 555 23.63 7.59 37.75
N LEU A 556 24.95 7.75 37.60
CA LEU A 556 25.67 8.84 38.27
C LEU A 556 25.31 10.21 37.69
N ASP A 557 25.14 10.31 36.37
CA ASP A 557 24.65 11.53 35.72
C ASP A 557 23.24 11.87 36.21
N MET A 558 22.35 10.87 36.31
CA MET A 558 21.00 11.03 36.87
C MET A 558 21.04 11.45 38.34
N ALA A 559 21.85 10.79 39.17
CA ALA A 559 22.01 11.14 40.58
C ALA A 559 22.59 12.55 40.75
N GLY A 560 23.52 12.96 39.89
CA GLY A 560 24.07 14.31 39.83
C GLY A 560 23.00 15.37 39.53
N GLN A 561 22.07 15.09 38.61
CA GLN A 561 20.94 15.98 38.33
C GLN A 561 19.96 16.07 39.50
N ILE A 562 19.59 14.93 40.11
CA ILE A 562 18.69 14.90 41.27
C ILE A 562 19.34 15.62 42.46
N ALA A 563 20.65 15.46 42.66
CA ALA A 563 21.39 16.08 43.75
C ALA A 563 21.41 17.62 43.70
N GLN A 564 21.13 18.22 42.53
CA GLN A 564 20.92 19.67 42.42
C GLN A 564 19.64 20.13 43.13
N GLN A 565 18.63 19.25 43.22
CA GLN A 565 17.36 19.51 43.90
C GLN A 565 17.37 18.98 45.33
N ASP A 566 17.70 17.70 45.49
CA ASP A 566 17.74 17.01 46.78
C ASP A 566 18.84 15.95 46.80
N ARG A 567 19.90 16.23 47.57
CA ARG A 567 21.07 15.37 47.69
C ARG A 567 20.76 14.06 48.45
N GLN A 568 19.85 14.10 49.41
CA GLN A 568 19.47 12.90 50.18
C GLN A 568 18.71 11.93 49.27
N VAL A 569 17.75 12.44 48.50
CA VAL A 569 16.97 11.62 47.56
C VAL A 569 17.86 11.03 46.46
N ALA A 570 18.84 11.79 45.96
CA ALA A 570 19.83 11.28 45.01
C ALA A 570 20.64 10.11 45.59
N ALA A 571 21.13 10.24 46.82
CA ALA A 571 21.87 9.19 47.51
C ALA A 571 21.01 7.95 47.77
N GLU A 572 19.75 8.12 48.21
CA GLU A 572 18.82 7.00 48.42
C GLU A 572 18.48 6.25 47.13
N GLN A 573 18.37 6.94 46.00
CA GLN A 573 18.12 6.29 44.70
C GLN A 573 19.37 5.55 44.20
N LEU A 574 20.55 6.16 44.32
CA LEU A 574 21.81 5.53 43.94
C LEU A 574 22.10 4.29 44.79
N ALA A 575 21.89 4.36 46.12
CA ALA A 575 22.02 3.21 47.02
C ALA A 575 21.09 2.06 46.62
N ARG A 576 19.81 2.37 46.36
CA ARG A 576 18.85 1.34 45.91
C ARG A 576 19.27 0.70 44.59
N TRP A 577 19.69 1.49 43.61
CA TRP A 577 20.16 0.98 42.33
C TRP A 577 21.39 0.08 42.48
N ALA A 578 22.39 0.54 43.25
CA ALA A 578 23.64 -0.18 43.49
C ALA A 578 23.40 -1.48 44.26
N ASN A 579 22.57 -1.45 45.32
CA ASN A 579 22.25 -2.64 46.11
C ASN A 579 21.46 -3.67 45.31
N GLN A 580 20.50 -3.22 44.49
CA GLN A 580 19.73 -4.12 43.64
C GLN A 580 20.61 -4.83 42.61
N ARG A 581 21.64 -4.16 42.06
CA ARG A 581 22.51 -4.79 41.05
C ARG A 581 23.64 -5.59 41.66
N PHE A 582 24.30 -5.02 42.67
CA PHE A 582 25.62 -5.46 43.11
C PHE A 582 25.71 -6.00 44.54
N GLU A 583 24.61 -5.97 45.31
CA GLU A 583 24.56 -6.48 46.70
C GLU A 583 25.55 -5.80 47.64
N LEU A 584 25.68 -4.47 47.53
CA LEU A 584 26.68 -3.68 48.27
C LEU A 584 26.25 -3.21 49.67
N ASP A 585 24.98 -3.40 50.03
CA ASP A 585 24.37 -2.95 51.30
C ASP A 585 24.60 -1.46 51.65
N TRP A 586 24.82 -0.62 50.64
CA TRP A 586 25.04 0.82 50.79
C TRP A 586 23.83 1.53 51.38
N GLN A 587 24.10 2.51 52.25
CA GLN A 587 23.10 3.42 52.81
C GLN A 587 23.31 4.82 52.24
N ALA A 588 22.28 5.68 52.29
CA ALA A 588 22.36 7.03 51.74
C ALA A 588 23.51 7.84 52.38
N GLU A 589 23.73 7.69 53.68
CA GLU A 589 24.79 8.36 54.43
C GLU A 589 26.19 7.98 53.90
N SER A 590 26.41 6.69 53.60
CA SER A 590 27.69 6.19 53.09
C SER A 590 28.05 6.72 51.70
N ILE A 591 27.05 7.15 50.93
CA ILE A 591 27.24 7.77 49.61
C ILE A 591 27.55 9.26 49.75
N LEU A 592 26.85 9.95 50.67
CA LEU A 592 27.02 11.38 50.91
C LEU A 592 28.42 11.75 51.43
N GLU A 593 29.10 10.80 52.07
CA GLU A 593 30.47 10.97 52.59
C GLU A 593 31.57 10.79 51.52
N GLN A 594 31.23 10.32 50.32
CA GLN A 594 32.19 9.98 49.26
C GLN A 594 32.15 10.97 48.09
N GLU A 595 33.30 11.13 47.41
CA GLU A 595 33.37 11.92 46.19
C GLU A 595 32.91 11.11 44.96
N PHE A 596 32.27 11.78 44.00
CA PHE A 596 31.73 11.17 42.78
C PHE A 596 32.74 10.29 42.00
N PRO A 597 34.02 10.70 41.78
CA PRO A 597 34.99 9.85 41.09
C PRO A 597 35.29 8.54 41.82
N VAL A 598 35.26 8.55 43.16
CA VAL A 598 35.49 7.34 43.98
C VAL A 598 34.31 6.40 43.87
N LEU A 599 33.09 6.93 44.00
CA LEU A 599 31.85 6.17 43.80
C LEU A 599 31.78 5.54 42.41
N ARG A 600 32.16 6.30 41.38
CA ARG A 600 32.22 5.80 40.00
C ARG A 600 33.14 4.60 39.86
N GLN A 601 34.36 4.69 40.39
CA GLN A 601 35.31 3.59 40.27
C GLN A 601 34.82 2.34 41.01
N GLN A 602 34.30 2.49 42.24
CA GLN A 602 33.75 1.37 43.01
C GLN A 602 32.61 0.66 42.25
N LEU A 603 31.68 1.42 41.66
CA LEU A 603 30.56 0.85 40.91
C LEU A 603 31.02 0.18 39.61
N ILE A 604 32.06 0.69 38.94
CA ILE A 604 32.64 0.04 37.75
C ILE A 604 33.33 -1.27 38.14
N ASP A 605 34.13 -1.27 39.22
CA ASP A 605 34.84 -2.46 39.69
C ASP A 605 33.85 -3.58 40.08
N GLU A 606 32.72 -3.21 40.69
CA GLU A 606 31.65 -4.16 40.99
C GLU A 606 30.90 -4.60 39.73
N SER A 607 30.54 -3.67 38.83
CA SER A 607 29.93 -4.00 37.54
C SER A 607 30.76 -5.00 36.73
N GLU A 608 32.09 -4.86 36.72
CA GLU A 608 33.01 -5.78 36.07
C GLU A 608 32.99 -7.17 36.71
N GLN A 609 32.95 -7.26 38.05
CA GLN A 609 32.85 -8.54 38.75
C GLN A 609 31.56 -9.30 38.39
N TRP A 610 30.46 -8.57 38.24
CA TRP A 610 29.15 -9.13 37.88
C TRP A 610 29.05 -9.54 36.42
N HIS A 611 29.70 -8.82 35.51
CA HIS A 611 29.71 -9.15 34.09
C HIS A 611 30.72 -10.24 33.69
N HIS A 612 31.90 -10.28 34.31
CA HIS A 612 33.03 -11.08 33.81
C HIS A 612 33.63 -12.07 34.82
N ASN A 613 33.54 -11.82 36.13
CA ASN A 613 34.19 -12.66 37.14
C ASN A 613 33.26 -13.72 37.77
N GLY A 614 32.16 -14.06 37.10
CA GLY A 614 31.28 -15.15 37.50
C GLY A 614 30.45 -14.90 38.77
N ARG A 615 30.36 -13.65 39.26
CA ARG A 615 29.45 -13.34 40.38
C ARG A 615 28.00 -13.62 40.01
N LEU A 616 27.54 -13.17 38.84
CA LEU A 616 26.17 -13.45 38.39
C LEU A 616 25.91 -14.96 38.28
N ASP A 617 26.87 -15.70 37.71
CA ASP A 617 26.84 -17.16 37.64
C ASP A 617 26.66 -17.80 39.02
N SER A 618 27.46 -17.41 40.01
CA SER A 618 27.36 -17.95 41.36
C SER A 618 26.00 -17.68 42.02
N VAL A 619 25.43 -16.49 41.83
CA VAL A 619 24.13 -16.09 42.37
C VAL A 619 22.99 -16.88 41.74
N VAL A 620 23.04 -17.08 40.42
CA VAL A 620 22.07 -17.92 39.71
C VAL A 620 22.19 -19.38 40.13
N ASP A 621 23.42 -19.90 40.22
CA ASP A 621 23.67 -21.29 40.62
C ASP A 621 23.21 -21.56 42.06
N GLN A 622 23.40 -20.60 42.96
CA GLN A 622 22.89 -20.65 44.33
C GLN A 622 21.35 -20.63 44.37
N ALA A 623 20.71 -19.74 43.60
CA ALA A 623 19.25 -19.66 43.56
C ALA A 623 18.60 -20.95 43.05
N ILE A 624 19.17 -21.59 42.01
CA ILE A 624 18.71 -22.89 41.51
C ILE A 624 18.83 -23.96 42.61
N ALA A 625 19.94 -23.95 43.35
CA ALA A 625 20.17 -24.93 44.42
C ALA A 625 19.21 -24.73 45.61
N GLU A 626 18.99 -23.49 46.06
CA GLU A 626 18.12 -23.17 47.20
C GLU A 626 16.65 -23.44 46.91
N GLN A 627 16.20 -23.15 45.68
CA GLN A 627 14.80 -23.35 45.26
C GLN A 627 14.54 -24.75 44.69
N ASN A 628 15.51 -25.66 44.72
CA ASN A 628 15.45 -27.00 44.13
C ASN A 628 15.01 -27.02 42.65
N GLY A 629 15.26 -25.95 41.90
CA GLY A 629 14.82 -25.81 40.51
C GLY A 629 13.31 -25.64 40.31
N ASP A 630 12.52 -25.30 41.35
CA ASP A 630 11.07 -25.10 41.20
C ASP A 630 10.76 -23.88 40.30
N PRO A 631 10.10 -24.06 39.14
CA PRO A 631 9.76 -22.97 38.22
C PRO A 631 8.97 -21.83 38.86
N VAL A 632 8.10 -22.12 39.85
CA VAL A 632 7.26 -21.09 40.49
C VAL A 632 8.08 -20.21 41.42
N GLU A 633 8.94 -20.81 42.23
CA GLU A 633 9.80 -20.07 43.16
C GLU A 633 10.93 -19.35 42.44
N LEU A 634 11.50 -19.94 41.38
CA LEU A 634 12.48 -19.27 40.52
C LEU A 634 11.86 -18.06 39.79
N SER A 635 10.64 -18.16 39.29
CA SER A 635 9.93 -17.03 38.67
C SER A 635 9.76 -15.86 39.65
N LYS A 636 9.34 -16.12 40.89
CA LYS A 636 9.25 -15.10 41.95
C LYS A 636 10.63 -14.53 42.31
N TRP A 637 11.64 -15.39 42.41
CA TRP A 637 12.99 -14.97 42.72
C TRP A 637 13.55 -14.02 41.65
N VAL A 638 13.37 -14.32 40.36
CA VAL A 638 13.78 -13.43 39.25
C VAL A 638 13.09 -12.08 39.34
N GLN A 639 11.79 -12.08 39.61
CA GLN A 639 11.02 -10.84 39.75
C GLN A 639 11.52 -9.98 40.91
N ASN A 640 11.82 -10.60 42.06
CA ASN A 640 12.29 -9.89 43.24
C ASN A 640 13.75 -9.44 43.12
N ARG A 641 14.63 -10.31 42.59
CA ARG A 641 16.08 -10.08 42.53
C ARG A 641 16.51 -9.24 41.33
N PHE A 642 15.97 -9.55 40.16
CA PHE A 642 16.37 -8.89 38.90
C PHE A 642 15.37 -7.85 38.42
N GLY A 643 14.16 -7.79 39.01
CA GLY A 643 13.09 -6.92 38.51
C GLY A 643 12.60 -7.31 37.11
N GLN A 644 12.92 -8.52 36.66
CA GLN A 644 12.60 -9.06 35.34
C GLN A 644 11.46 -10.07 35.45
N VAL A 645 10.78 -10.33 34.33
CA VAL A 645 9.72 -11.36 34.26
C VAL A 645 10.28 -12.60 33.56
N ALA A 646 10.13 -13.74 34.21
CA ALA A 646 10.29 -15.07 33.64
C ALA A 646 9.01 -15.85 33.94
N SER A 647 8.21 -16.19 32.93
CA SER A 647 6.95 -16.87 33.19
C SER A 647 7.21 -18.29 33.68
N LYS A 648 6.30 -18.82 34.49
CA LYS A 648 6.41 -20.22 34.94
C LYS A 648 6.36 -21.16 33.73
N GLU A 649 5.57 -20.83 32.70
CA GLU A 649 5.47 -21.64 31.49
C GLU A 649 6.82 -21.74 30.77
N ASP A 650 7.61 -20.65 30.74
CA ASP A 650 8.94 -20.63 30.12
C ASP A 650 9.96 -21.50 30.86
N LEU A 651 9.76 -21.72 32.17
CA LEU A 651 10.68 -22.46 33.03
C LEU A 651 10.27 -23.93 33.23
N MET A 652 9.04 -24.30 32.89
CA MET A 652 8.49 -25.63 33.13
C MET A 652 9.10 -26.68 32.19
N GLY A 653 9.55 -27.80 32.77
CA GLY A 653 10.05 -28.95 32.00
C GLY A 653 11.46 -28.78 31.43
N LEU A 654 12.15 -27.70 31.79
CA LEU A 654 13.55 -27.47 31.43
C LEU A 654 14.50 -28.24 32.35
N ASP A 655 15.65 -28.61 31.80
CA ASP A 655 16.76 -29.13 32.61
C ASP A 655 17.51 -28.01 33.33
N ARG A 656 18.45 -28.39 34.19
CA ARG A 656 19.21 -27.42 35.01
C ARG A 656 19.98 -26.42 34.15
N ASP A 657 20.55 -26.86 33.04
CA ASP A 657 21.40 -26.03 32.20
C ASP A 657 20.57 -25.00 31.41
N ALA A 658 19.40 -25.40 30.90
CA ALA A 658 18.46 -24.51 30.25
C ALA A 658 17.84 -23.50 31.24
N LEU A 659 17.50 -23.92 32.46
CA LEU A 659 17.07 -23.00 33.53
C LEU A 659 18.16 -21.97 33.84
N ARG A 660 19.40 -22.43 34.02
CA ARG A 660 20.56 -21.58 34.27
C ARG A 660 20.75 -20.54 33.18
N ALA A 661 20.65 -20.94 31.91
CA ALA A 661 20.77 -20.03 30.77
C ALA A 661 19.71 -18.92 30.79
N ILE A 662 18.43 -19.26 31.05
CA ILE A 662 17.35 -18.26 31.13
C ILE A 662 17.58 -17.29 32.28
N LEU A 663 17.92 -17.79 33.47
CA LEU A 663 18.16 -16.96 34.65
C LEU A 663 19.36 -16.03 34.46
N LEU A 664 20.45 -16.52 33.86
CA LEU A 664 21.60 -15.70 33.48
C LEU A 664 21.21 -14.59 32.51
N ASN A 665 20.44 -14.90 31.47
CA ASN A 665 19.97 -13.90 30.52
C ASN A 665 19.12 -12.81 31.21
N LYS A 666 18.27 -13.18 32.17
CA LYS A 666 17.49 -12.21 32.96
C LYS A 666 18.38 -11.35 33.87
N GLY A 667 19.40 -11.94 34.49
CA GLY A 667 20.39 -11.20 35.26
C GLY A 667 21.20 -10.22 34.41
N GLN A 668 21.64 -10.65 33.23
CA GLN A 668 22.33 -9.80 32.27
C GLN A 668 21.44 -8.65 31.78
N ALA A 669 20.16 -8.90 31.53
CA ALA A 669 19.20 -7.85 31.16
C ALA A 669 19.06 -6.78 32.26
N MET A 670 19.06 -7.17 33.54
CA MET A 670 19.09 -6.23 34.66
C MET A 670 20.37 -5.37 34.63
N LEU A 671 21.54 -5.98 34.48
CA LEU A 671 22.81 -5.25 34.48
C LEU A 671 22.93 -4.26 33.31
N ARG A 672 22.35 -4.60 32.15
CA ARG A 672 22.42 -3.81 30.92
C ARG A 672 21.27 -2.82 30.72
N THR A 673 20.31 -2.73 31.64
CA THR A 673 19.01 -2.07 31.38
C THR A 673 19.15 -0.69 30.72
N GLU A 674 20.03 0.16 31.23
CA GLU A 674 20.30 1.50 30.74
C GLU A 674 20.93 1.49 29.33
N LEU A 675 21.89 0.60 29.09
CA LEU A 675 22.50 0.42 27.77
C LEU A 675 21.47 -0.11 26.77
N THR A 676 20.65 -1.07 27.15
CA THR A 676 19.58 -1.61 26.30
C THR A 676 18.55 -0.55 25.93
N GLN A 677 18.25 0.40 26.83
CA GLN A 677 17.41 1.55 26.47
C GLN A 677 18.08 2.44 25.41
N LEU A 678 19.39 2.72 25.55
CA LEU A 678 20.16 3.45 24.53
C LEU A 678 20.16 2.70 23.20
N GLU A 679 20.49 1.41 23.21
CA GLU A 679 20.55 0.55 22.03
C GLU A 679 19.21 0.57 21.27
N ARG A 680 18.10 0.38 21.99
CA ARG A 680 16.74 0.43 21.41
C ARG A 680 16.43 1.79 20.82
N PHE A 681 16.74 2.86 21.54
CA PHE A 681 16.51 4.21 21.06
C PHE A 681 17.27 4.48 19.75
N VAL A 682 18.57 4.18 19.72
CA VAL A 682 19.43 4.36 18.53
C VAL A 682 18.93 3.50 17.37
N LEU A 683 18.66 2.21 17.60
CA LEU A 683 18.20 1.29 16.57
C LEU A 683 16.85 1.73 16.00
N LEU A 684 15.84 2.00 16.83
CA LEU A 684 14.50 2.38 16.36
C LEU A 684 14.53 3.69 15.59
N GLN A 685 15.25 4.69 16.08
CA GLN A 685 15.35 5.99 15.41
C GLN A 685 15.97 5.85 14.01
N ILE A 686 17.06 5.08 13.89
CA ILE A 686 17.76 4.88 12.62
C ILE A 686 16.93 4.01 11.68
N LEU A 687 16.37 2.90 12.18
CA LEU A 687 15.53 1.98 11.41
C LEU A 687 14.31 2.69 10.84
N ASP A 688 13.56 3.43 11.66
CA ASP A 688 12.32 4.08 11.25
C ASP A 688 12.59 5.20 10.23
N MET A 689 13.67 5.98 10.43
CA MET A 689 14.07 7.01 9.46
C MET A 689 14.50 6.37 8.13
N ALA A 690 15.38 5.37 8.15
CA ALA A 690 15.87 4.72 6.95
C ALA A 690 14.74 4.02 6.17
N TRP A 691 13.80 3.38 6.88
CA TRP A 691 12.65 2.75 6.25
C TRP A 691 11.70 3.77 5.62
N LYS A 692 11.44 4.89 6.29
CA LYS A 692 10.63 5.97 5.72
C LYS A 692 11.25 6.53 4.43
N ASP A 693 12.56 6.77 4.44
CA ASP A 693 13.28 7.22 3.25
C ASP A 693 13.23 6.18 2.13
N HIS A 694 13.39 4.89 2.48
CA HIS A 694 13.26 3.79 1.53
C HIS A 694 11.87 3.68 0.91
N LEU A 695 10.80 3.84 1.70
CA LEU A 695 9.42 3.86 1.17
C LEU A 695 9.23 4.97 0.13
N TYR A 696 9.79 6.15 0.39
CA TYR A 696 9.74 7.27 -0.55
C TYR A 696 10.50 6.95 -1.85
N VAL A 697 11.69 6.35 -1.75
CA VAL A 697 12.47 5.91 -2.92
C VAL A 697 11.71 4.83 -3.70
N MET A 698 11.06 3.88 -3.02
CA MET A 698 10.27 2.82 -3.67
C MET A 698 9.06 3.36 -4.44
N ASP A 699 8.41 4.41 -3.94
CA ASP A 699 7.34 5.10 -4.67
C ASP A 699 7.90 5.77 -5.94
N GLN A 700 9.05 6.45 -5.86
CA GLN A 700 9.70 7.05 -7.03
C GLN A 700 10.13 6.02 -8.09
N ILE A 701 10.66 4.86 -7.66
CA ILE A 701 11.03 3.78 -8.58
C ILE A 701 9.77 3.22 -9.24
N LYS A 702 8.69 3.02 -8.49
CA LYS A 702 7.43 2.53 -9.03
C LYS A 702 6.86 3.45 -10.12
N ASP A 703 6.91 4.77 -9.90
CA ASP A 703 6.44 5.75 -10.88
C ASP A 703 7.33 5.82 -12.13
N SER A 704 8.66 5.71 -11.96
CA SER A 704 9.61 5.84 -13.06
C SER A 704 9.82 4.57 -13.89
N VAL A 705 9.68 3.38 -13.30
CA VAL A 705 9.98 2.09 -13.96
C VAL A 705 9.07 1.80 -15.13
N SER A 706 7.84 2.33 -15.12
CA SER A 706 6.90 2.24 -16.24
C SER A 706 7.49 2.80 -17.54
N LEU A 707 8.35 3.82 -17.45
CA LEU A 707 9.05 4.42 -18.60
C LEU A 707 10.18 3.53 -19.14
N ARG A 708 10.67 2.55 -18.38
CA ARG A 708 11.72 1.62 -18.86
C ARG A 708 11.17 0.56 -19.80
N GLY A 709 9.85 0.34 -19.82
CA GLY A 709 9.18 -0.52 -20.79
C GLY A 709 9.37 -0.07 -22.24
N TYR A 710 9.72 1.21 -22.48
CA TYR A 710 10.07 1.72 -23.81
C TYR A 710 11.40 1.18 -24.36
N ALA A 711 12.26 0.63 -23.49
CA ALA A 711 13.57 0.07 -23.85
C ALA A 711 13.55 -1.46 -23.96
N GLU A 712 12.39 -2.08 -24.21
CA GLU A 712 12.19 -3.54 -24.32
C GLU A 712 12.60 -4.36 -23.07
N LYS A 713 12.78 -3.69 -21.93
CA LYS A 713 13.00 -4.33 -20.64
C LYS A 713 11.68 -4.50 -19.90
N ASP A 714 11.53 -5.63 -19.19
CA ASP A 714 10.36 -5.86 -18.34
C ASP A 714 10.42 -4.92 -17.10
N PRO A 715 9.48 -3.96 -16.96
CA PRO A 715 9.45 -3.03 -15.83
C PRO A 715 9.40 -3.73 -14.47
N ARG A 716 8.78 -4.91 -14.39
CA ARG A 716 8.66 -5.63 -13.12
C ARG A 716 9.99 -6.19 -12.64
N ILE A 717 10.78 -6.73 -13.57
CA ILE A 717 12.10 -7.26 -13.27
C ILE A 717 13.03 -6.12 -12.85
N GLU A 718 12.96 -4.99 -13.55
CA GLU A 718 13.72 -3.79 -13.21
C GLU A 718 13.30 -3.24 -11.84
N TYR A 719 12.00 -3.16 -11.53
CA TYR A 719 11.49 -2.76 -10.22
C TYR A 719 12.02 -3.65 -9.10
N LYS A 720 11.95 -4.98 -9.30
CA LYS A 720 12.46 -5.95 -8.33
C LYS A 720 13.96 -5.80 -8.11
N ARG A 721 14.74 -5.64 -9.18
CA ARG A 721 16.20 -5.50 -9.12
C ARG A 721 16.61 -4.21 -8.43
N GLU A 722 16.05 -3.08 -8.85
CA GLU A 722 16.39 -1.77 -8.30
C GLU A 722 15.89 -1.63 -6.86
N GLY A 723 14.66 -2.08 -6.58
CA GLY A 723 14.12 -2.11 -5.23
C GLY A 723 14.92 -2.99 -4.28
N ALA A 724 15.42 -4.14 -4.73
CA ALA A 724 16.32 -4.98 -3.93
C ALA A 724 17.66 -4.29 -3.66
N ASN A 725 18.26 -3.64 -4.66
CA ASN A 725 19.51 -2.90 -4.48
C ASN A 725 19.35 -1.75 -3.48
N GLN A 726 18.27 -0.96 -3.58
CA GLN A 726 17.99 0.13 -2.64
C GLN A 726 17.75 -0.39 -1.23
N PHE A 727 17.07 -1.53 -1.09
CA PHE A 727 16.85 -2.14 0.22
C PHE A 727 18.16 -2.60 0.88
N LEU A 728 19.07 -3.22 0.13
CA LEU A 728 20.40 -3.59 0.64
C LEU A 728 21.23 -2.35 1.00
N GLN A 729 21.16 -1.29 0.20
CA GLN A 729 21.84 -0.03 0.49
C GLN A 729 21.29 0.64 1.76
N MET A 730 19.97 0.62 1.95
CA MET A 730 19.32 1.08 3.17
C MET A 730 19.82 0.29 4.38
N GLN A 731 19.85 -1.04 4.31
CA GLN A 731 20.37 -1.90 5.39
C GLN A 731 21.83 -1.57 5.74
N LYS A 732 22.68 -1.39 4.72
CA LYS A 732 24.08 -0.95 4.91
C LYS A 732 24.16 0.40 5.63
N THR A 733 23.33 1.36 5.23
CA THR A 733 23.28 2.70 5.86
C THR A 733 22.80 2.62 7.31
N VAL A 734 21.81 1.77 7.62
CA VAL A 734 21.37 1.52 9.00
C VAL A 734 22.52 0.99 9.83
N ARG A 735 23.18 -0.08 9.36
CA ARG A 735 24.32 -0.69 10.03
C ARG A 735 25.44 0.31 10.30
N ASP A 736 25.83 1.08 9.29
CA ASP A 736 26.91 2.05 9.41
C ASP A 736 26.59 3.15 10.43
N ARG A 737 25.37 3.70 10.40
CA ARG A 737 24.93 4.71 11.38
C ARG A 737 24.84 4.14 12.80
N VAL A 738 24.34 2.92 12.95
CA VAL A 738 24.23 2.27 14.28
C VAL A 738 25.63 2.06 14.85
N THR A 739 26.55 1.49 14.08
CA THR A 739 27.91 1.21 14.54
C THR A 739 28.71 2.47 14.83
N GLU A 740 28.46 3.56 14.12
CA GLU A 740 29.07 4.88 14.40
C GLU A 740 28.56 5.52 15.70
N LEU A 741 27.26 5.38 16.00
CA LEU A 741 26.63 6.03 17.14
C LEU A 741 26.69 5.21 18.43
N ILE A 742 26.66 3.88 18.35
CA ILE A 742 26.46 3.05 19.54
C ILE A 742 27.62 3.15 20.55
N PHE A 743 28.83 3.46 20.09
CA PHE A 743 30.01 3.68 20.93
C PHE A 743 30.08 5.09 21.52
N ARG A 744 29.21 6.02 21.13
CA ARG A 744 29.32 7.45 21.52
C ARG A 744 28.07 8.04 22.13
N ALA A 745 26.92 7.64 21.61
CA ALA A 745 25.63 8.18 21.99
C ALA A 745 25.37 8.02 23.49
N ARG A 746 24.80 9.06 24.10
CA ARG A 746 24.37 9.06 25.49
C ARG A 746 22.93 9.54 25.55
N LEU A 747 22.09 8.81 26.27
CA LEU A 747 20.78 9.31 26.67
C LEU A 747 20.95 10.37 27.75
N THR A 748 20.17 11.45 27.65
CA THR A 748 20.03 12.41 28.74
C THR A 748 19.01 11.84 29.73
N PRO A 749 19.35 11.67 31.02
CA PRO A 749 18.38 11.31 32.03
C PRO A 749 17.28 12.37 32.09
N ASN A 750 16.02 11.97 31.93
CA ASN A 750 14.89 12.90 32.08
C ASN A 750 14.36 12.80 33.51
N VAL A 751 14.87 13.66 34.40
CA VAL A 751 14.36 13.80 35.77
C VAL A 751 13.14 14.72 35.69
N GLU A 752 11.99 14.18 35.26
CA GLU A 752 10.72 14.88 35.48
C GLU A 752 10.63 15.21 36.97
N SER A 753 10.39 16.49 37.28
CA SER A 753 10.24 17.01 38.64
C SER A 753 9.02 16.38 39.30
N ARG A 754 9.20 15.15 39.83
CA ARG A 754 8.28 14.51 40.76
C ARG A 754 8.34 15.26 42.08
N SER A 755 7.72 16.44 42.09
CA SER A 755 7.29 17.14 43.28
C SER A 755 6.46 16.17 44.11
N VAL A 756 7.02 15.83 45.26
CA VAL A 756 6.42 15.17 46.41
C VAL A 756 5.18 15.97 46.84
N TYR A 757 4.01 15.71 46.22
CA TYR A 757 2.71 15.95 46.84
C TYR A 757 1.73 14.85 46.43
N SER A 758 1.37 14.11 47.47
CA SER A 758 0.33 13.09 47.60
C SER A 758 -1.00 13.38 46.91
N GLN A 759 -1.64 12.30 46.47
CA GLN A 759 -3.10 12.11 46.41
C GLN A 759 -3.89 13.07 45.51
N GLN A 760 -4.09 12.68 44.25
CA GLN A 760 -5.43 12.68 43.65
C GLN A 760 -5.45 11.84 42.37
N GLU A 761 -6.16 10.72 42.49
CA GLU A 761 -6.90 10.01 41.44
C GLU A 761 -6.24 9.75 40.09
N ALA A 762 -5.90 8.47 39.91
CA ALA A 762 -5.86 7.80 38.62
C ALA A 762 -7.10 8.15 37.77
N ARG A 763 -6.91 9.00 36.76
CA ARG A 763 -7.77 9.06 35.57
C ARG A 763 -6.91 9.27 34.32
N HIS A 764 -7.13 8.36 33.37
CA HIS A 764 -6.57 8.28 32.04
C HIS A 764 -6.68 9.57 31.22
N ALA A 765 -5.60 9.88 30.49
CA ALA A 765 -5.49 10.50 29.14
C ALA A 765 -4.01 10.96 29.04
N ASP A 766 -3.24 10.87 27.97
CA ASP A 766 -3.46 10.64 26.55
C ASP A 766 -2.09 10.24 25.97
N VAL A 767 -2.02 9.32 25.00
CA VAL A 767 -0.74 8.80 24.42
C VAL A 767 -0.24 9.72 23.29
N GLY A 768 -0.53 11.03 23.37
CA GLY A 768 -0.26 12.01 22.32
C GLY A 768 1.03 12.80 22.47
N ASP A 769 1.63 12.87 23.66
CA ASP A 769 2.68 13.87 23.97
C ASP A 769 4.11 13.30 24.06
N LEU A 770 4.28 11.98 23.89
CA LEU A 770 5.60 11.32 23.92
C LEU A 770 6.41 11.48 22.62
N LEU A 771 5.86 12.11 21.58
CA LEU A 771 6.51 12.23 20.26
C LEU A 771 7.03 13.64 19.94
N SER A 772 6.78 14.65 20.79
CA SER A 772 7.17 16.03 20.52
C SER A 772 8.51 16.44 21.15
N ASP A 773 8.91 15.85 22.28
CA ASP A 773 10.05 16.35 23.07
C ASP A 773 11.37 15.55 22.94
N SER A 774 11.37 14.42 22.25
CA SER A 774 12.60 13.63 21.99
C SER A 774 13.47 14.16 20.85
N ALA A 775 13.08 15.26 20.18
CA ALA A 775 13.82 15.86 19.07
C ALA A 775 15.01 16.76 19.50
N THR A 776 15.25 16.95 20.81
CA THR A 776 16.28 17.88 21.30
C THR A 776 17.62 17.23 21.64
N ALA A 777 17.71 15.88 21.72
CA ALA A 777 18.93 15.19 22.17
C ALA A 777 19.91 14.76 21.05
N ALA A 778 19.55 14.94 19.77
CA ALA A 778 20.46 14.74 18.64
C ALA A 778 20.68 16.08 17.91
N ALA A 779 21.33 17.03 18.59
CA ALA A 779 21.71 18.30 17.99
C ALA A 779 23.08 18.16 17.30
N GLY A 780 23.07 17.91 15.99
CA GLY A 780 24.18 18.28 15.12
C GLY A 780 24.52 19.76 15.29
N THR A 781 25.74 20.16 14.91
CA THR A 781 26.22 21.54 15.08
C THR A 781 25.22 22.54 14.47
N GLN A 782 25.20 23.77 15.00
CA GLN A 782 24.30 24.82 14.52
C GLN A 782 24.39 25.04 12.98
N GLN A 783 25.58 24.80 12.42
CA GLN A 783 25.86 24.75 10.99
C GLN A 783 25.05 23.65 10.25
N GLN A 784 25.02 22.42 10.77
CA GLN A 784 24.27 21.31 10.18
C GLN A 784 22.76 21.52 10.23
N ARG A 785 22.24 22.22 11.26
CA ARG A 785 20.83 22.64 11.32
C ARG A 785 20.51 23.70 10.28
N GLU A 786 21.41 24.65 10.07
CA GLU A 786 21.28 25.66 9.01
C GLU A 786 21.36 25.03 7.61
N ASP A 787 22.22 24.02 7.42
CA ASP A 787 22.34 23.28 6.16
C ASP A 787 21.10 22.39 5.89
N LEU A 788 20.53 21.76 6.92
CA LEU A 788 19.27 21.01 6.83
C LEU A 788 18.07 21.93 6.57
N GLU A 789 17.98 23.07 7.25
CA GLU A 789 16.94 24.07 6.98
C GLU A 789 17.09 24.70 5.58
N ALA A 790 18.33 24.90 5.11
CA ALA A 790 18.60 25.36 3.75
C ALA A 790 18.24 24.30 2.71
N ALA A 791 18.51 23.02 2.99
CA ALA A 791 18.09 21.89 2.15
C ALA A 791 16.57 21.70 2.14
N GLU A 792 15.88 21.86 3.28
CA GLU A 792 14.42 21.82 3.36
C GLU A 792 13.78 23.00 2.64
N ARG A 793 14.35 24.21 2.72
CA ARG A 793 13.89 25.38 1.94
C ARG A 793 14.14 25.18 0.44
N ALA A 794 15.28 24.62 0.04
CA ALA A 794 15.59 24.31 -1.34
C ALA A 794 14.67 23.19 -1.92
N GLY A 795 14.30 22.21 -1.09
CA GLY A 795 13.35 21.15 -1.44
C GLY A 795 11.89 21.64 -1.51
N ALA A 796 11.50 22.56 -0.63
CA ALA A 796 10.17 23.18 -0.63
C ALA A 796 9.95 24.11 -1.84
N GLU A 797 11.00 24.81 -2.31
CA GLU A 797 10.94 25.67 -3.49
C GLU A 797 10.90 24.90 -4.82
N GLN A 798 11.34 23.63 -4.85
CA GLN A 798 11.24 22.79 -6.06
C GLN A 798 9.88 22.08 -6.25
N SER A 799 8.94 22.20 -5.29
CA SER A 799 7.60 21.59 -5.37
C SER A 799 6.62 22.28 -6.33
N THR A 800 7.01 23.32 -7.08
CA THR A 800 6.13 23.90 -8.12
C THR A 800 6.49 23.46 -9.52
N ALA A 801 6.12 22.22 -9.87
CA ALA A 801 5.98 21.83 -11.26
C ALA A 801 4.93 22.73 -11.96
N PRO A 802 5.11 23.14 -13.23
CA PRO A 802 4.19 24.03 -13.90
C PRO A 802 2.82 23.36 -14.08
N ARG A 803 1.82 23.83 -13.31
CA ARG A 803 0.41 23.41 -13.41
C ARG A 803 -0.07 23.47 -14.86
N SER A 804 -0.65 22.37 -15.34
CA SER A 804 -1.21 22.29 -16.70
C SER A 804 -2.32 23.33 -16.92
N ARG A 805 -2.54 23.74 -18.17
CA ARG A 805 -3.55 24.74 -18.56
C ARG A 805 -4.98 24.39 -18.11
N ARG A 806 -5.24 23.10 -17.85
CA ARG A 806 -6.52 22.57 -17.35
C ARG A 806 -6.69 22.81 -15.85
N GLN A 807 -5.64 22.66 -15.05
CA GLN A 807 -5.64 22.92 -13.60
C GLN A 807 -5.78 24.41 -13.26
N ARG A 808 -5.23 25.31 -14.10
CA ARG A 808 -5.43 26.76 -13.94
C ARG A 808 -6.88 27.21 -14.17
N ARG A 809 -7.64 26.49 -15.00
CA ARG A 809 -9.07 26.78 -15.25
C ARG A 809 -10.00 26.30 -14.14
N ALA A 810 -9.66 25.19 -13.47
CA ALA A 810 -10.44 24.66 -12.35
C ALA A 810 -10.36 25.59 -11.12
N ALA A 811 -9.15 26.05 -10.76
CA ALA A 811 -8.95 26.96 -9.63
C ALA A 811 -9.55 28.36 -9.83
N ALA A 812 -9.72 28.80 -11.08
CA ALA A 812 -10.39 30.07 -11.41
C ALA A 812 -11.93 29.97 -11.33
N ALA A 813 -12.49 28.76 -11.47
CA ALA A 813 -13.93 28.52 -11.36
C ALA A 813 -14.39 28.43 -9.90
N GLU A 814 -13.53 27.99 -8.98
CA GLU A 814 -13.83 27.88 -7.55
C GLU A 814 -13.83 29.23 -6.81
N LYS A 815 -13.04 30.22 -7.27
CA LYS A 815 -12.97 31.55 -6.63
C LYS A 815 -14.15 32.49 -6.95
N LEU A 816 -15.14 32.05 -7.74
CA LEU A 816 -16.25 32.89 -8.21
C LEU A 816 -17.59 32.63 -7.49
N ASN A 817 -17.63 31.77 -6.46
CA ASN A 817 -18.88 31.33 -5.84
C ASN A 817 -19.07 31.69 -4.35
N ASP A 818 -18.27 32.61 -3.80
CA ASP A 818 -18.56 33.19 -2.47
C ASP A 818 -19.40 34.46 -2.61
N GLY A 819 -20.66 34.34 -2.17
CA GLY A 819 -21.75 35.25 -2.49
C GLY A 819 -21.74 36.60 -1.75
N LYS A 820 -22.35 37.60 -2.41
CA LYS A 820 -23.39 38.50 -1.86
C LYS A 820 -24.08 39.31 -3.00
N PRO A 821 -25.30 39.84 -2.79
CA PRO A 821 -26.27 40.11 -3.85
C PRO A 821 -26.34 41.60 -4.26
N VAL A 822 -26.54 41.92 -5.55
CA VAL A 822 -27.03 43.25 -5.98
C VAL A 822 -27.93 43.17 -7.23
N ARG A 823 -29.02 43.95 -7.17
CA ARG A 823 -30.09 44.14 -8.17
C ARG A 823 -29.66 44.93 -9.43
N ALA A 824 -30.13 44.42 -10.58
CA ALA A 824 -30.86 45.06 -11.70
C ALA A 824 -30.35 46.31 -12.48
N LYS A 825 -30.44 46.15 -13.83
CA LYS A 825 -30.53 47.13 -14.95
C LYS A 825 -29.22 47.87 -15.31
N SER A 826 -28.82 48.09 -16.56
CA SER A 826 -29.49 48.11 -17.87
C SER A 826 -28.45 48.07 -19.02
N GLU A 827 -28.98 47.79 -20.22
CA GLU A 827 -28.55 48.32 -21.52
C GLU A 827 -27.66 47.52 -22.49
N PHE A 828 -28.24 47.43 -23.69
CA PHE A 828 -27.80 46.89 -24.96
C PHE A 828 -26.47 47.46 -25.48
N LYS A 829 -25.68 46.63 -26.17
CA LYS A 829 -25.37 46.86 -27.60
C LYS A 829 -24.74 45.65 -28.31
N ARG A 830 -25.34 45.35 -29.46
CA ARG A 830 -24.92 44.43 -30.54
C ARG A 830 -23.53 44.77 -31.09
N ARG A 831 -22.73 43.77 -31.51
CA ARG A 831 -22.48 43.44 -32.95
C ARG A 831 -21.35 42.42 -33.17
N LYS A 832 -21.75 41.32 -33.83
CA LYS A 832 -21.23 40.73 -35.09
C LYS A 832 -19.75 40.28 -35.24
N LYS A 833 -19.67 39.10 -35.90
CA LYS A 833 -18.60 38.48 -36.74
C LYS A 833 -17.50 37.78 -35.94
N ARG A 834 -17.12 36.53 -36.21
CA ARG A 834 -17.07 35.76 -37.46
C ARG A 834 -17.06 34.26 -37.15
N SER A 835 -17.72 33.47 -38.00
CA SER A 835 -17.53 32.01 -38.13
C SER A 835 -16.31 31.70 -39.00
N ARG A 836 -15.51 30.72 -38.61
CA ARG A 836 -15.26 29.49 -39.39
C ARG A 836 -14.54 28.49 -38.53
#